data_AF-A0A1G0XFN4-F1
#
_entry.id   AF-A0A1G0XFN4-F1
#
_cell.length_a   1.000
_cell.length_b   1.000
_cell.length_c   1.000
_cell.angle_alpha   90.00
_cell.angle_beta   90.00
_cell.angle_gamma   90.00
#
_symmetry.space_group_name_H-M   'P 1'
#
loop_
_entity.id
_entity.type
_entity.pdbx_description
1 polymer ?
#
loop_
_entity_poly.entity_id
_entity_poly.type
_entity_poly.pdbx_seq_one_letter_code
_entity_poly.pdbx_strand_id
1 'polypeptide(L)'
;MESLEQIQLSIERIVCSGGGAKGVRYAAALLAMINTGMFKGVKEFSGSSAGAITAMFMAIGISPQTFREQLLTTNLKDLMGKSVGKVFGKNPVGTAFLSKDGKPLEEFLRDNVLNTVRASLEGIRDRGNALEDYALKKLLIKLNQEENVKITFADLALLNHYFPNDFKKLIIPAVRRKDGAVQIFNAELTPDVEIALACRASASIPVILKPVAIEINGVTEEFVDGGLYDNLPTDYFDTNEKGEFIINQKPTQTMVFAFGEGLDDKKNQVSQALYGSRWDEVISSELIDDLLNFVLQLNKSEPNAPRQTEQSMLHAIELRLRSLENEKKITSGELSVIMDTIKPEIQKLLSKRSIQDIETQHGLLIDAVKHKLTPILYKAGFFERLKRNFFVEKLGDVRAPYKNTEQKEVGYQKLRTQYALRTVELRVGKIKTTDFDEATRLARIMDSLGYLDTVNHITNHELHDSKVFNAEKFYIELVNKFESIYEATLFGCGKEPHKDSLIKEIKQLRTTLLSGREHISTADLNRQIYQLIKDRVESNLDSEAAFALSRTVEFHNKLINSETLFKEIYEFGFKHGNRFAVFNIAGEKILKSTTLHETMRYKNMFALYAELPSRNDNLLVDRIFASLSQLPDFFHDAATEIANEKLSKK
;
A
#
# COMPACT_ATOMS: atom_id res chain seq x y z
N MET A 1 3.21 34.89 25.14
CA MET A 1 3.78 33.75 24.40
C MET A 1 2.63 32.87 23.99
N GLU A 2 2.05 33.15 22.84
CA GLU A 2 1.13 32.21 22.18
C GLU A 2 1.89 30.91 21.94
N SER A 3 1.31 29.81 22.40
CA SER A 3 1.81 28.47 22.11
C SER A 3 1.91 28.32 20.60
N LEU A 4 3.13 28.10 20.11
CA LEU A 4 3.37 27.53 18.79
C LEU A 4 2.69 26.15 18.77
N GLU A 5 1.39 26.11 18.47
CA GLU A 5 0.76 24.91 17.94
C GLU A 5 1.62 24.52 16.73
N GLN A 6 2.33 23.41 16.83
CA GLN A 6 3.00 22.78 15.70
C GLN A 6 1.94 22.70 14.59
N ILE A 7 2.12 23.49 13.53
CA ILE A 7 1.30 23.39 12.33
C ILE A 7 1.60 22.00 11.76
N GLN A 8 0.77 21.02 12.12
CA GLN A 8 0.83 19.68 11.60
C GLN A 8 0.49 19.78 10.11
N LEU A 9 1.53 19.78 9.27
CA LEU A 9 1.39 19.89 7.82
C LEU A 9 0.48 18.78 7.31
N SER A 10 -0.69 19.16 6.81
CA SER A 10 -1.65 18.22 6.26
C SER A 10 -1.12 17.58 4.97
N ILE A 11 -1.36 16.28 4.81
CA ILE A 11 -1.13 15.57 3.55
C ILE A 11 -2.09 16.13 2.49
N GLU A 12 -1.52 16.63 1.39
CA GLU A 12 -2.27 17.22 0.27
C GLU A 12 -2.27 16.31 -0.97
N ARG A 13 -1.24 15.47 -1.11
CA ARG A 13 -1.00 14.65 -2.30
C ARG A 13 -0.91 13.18 -1.92
N ILE A 14 -1.53 12.32 -2.71
CA ILE A 14 -1.43 10.86 -2.54
C ILE A 14 -0.93 10.22 -3.82
N VAL A 15 0.06 9.33 -3.70
CA VAL A 15 0.59 8.54 -4.81
C VAL A 15 0.28 7.06 -4.59
N CYS A 16 -0.43 6.44 -5.53
CA CYS A 16 -0.76 5.02 -5.51
C CYS A 16 0.17 4.25 -6.47
N SER A 17 1.03 3.39 -5.92
CA SER A 17 1.92 2.57 -6.74
C SER A 17 1.19 1.53 -7.59
N GLY A 18 1.79 1.15 -8.72
CA GLY A 18 1.31 -0.02 -9.48
C GLY A 18 1.54 -1.33 -8.71
N GLY A 19 0.55 -2.23 -8.76
CA GLY A 19 0.59 -3.50 -8.01
C GLY A 19 -0.25 -4.65 -8.57
N GLY A 20 -1.04 -4.45 -9.63
CA GLY A 20 -1.93 -5.48 -10.19
C GLY A 20 -2.90 -6.04 -9.15
N ALA A 21 -2.93 -7.36 -8.98
CA ALA A 21 -3.78 -8.07 -8.02
C ALA A 21 -3.66 -7.59 -6.55
N LYS A 22 -2.53 -6.95 -6.20
CA LYS A 22 -2.28 -6.40 -4.86
C LYS A 22 -3.16 -5.19 -4.51
N GLY A 23 -3.81 -4.60 -5.50
CA GLY A 23 -4.65 -3.41 -5.36
C GLY A 23 -5.82 -3.56 -4.38
N VAL A 24 -6.19 -4.79 -4.00
CA VAL A 24 -7.22 -5.07 -2.99
C VAL A 24 -7.01 -4.34 -1.65
N ARG A 25 -5.77 -3.99 -1.31
CA ARG A 25 -5.45 -3.24 -0.09
C ARG A 25 -5.94 -1.78 -0.09
N TYR A 26 -6.17 -1.20 -1.26
CA TYR A 26 -6.38 0.23 -1.38
C TYR A 26 -7.73 0.70 -0.85
N ALA A 27 -8.79 -0.12 -0.91
CA ALA A 27 -10.09 0.26 -0.38
C ALA A 27 -10.05 0.47 1.14
N ALA A 28 -9.49 -0.48 1.87
CA ALA A 28 -9.23 -0.34 3.29
C ALA A 28 -8.23 0.78 3.64
N ALA A 29 -7.23 1.06 2.78
CA ALA A 29 -6.37 2.22 2.97
C ALA A 29 -7.14 3.54 2.92
N LEU A 30 -8.10 3.68 1.98
CA LEU A 30 -9.02 4.82 1.94
C LEU A 30 -9.83 4.95 3.22
N LEU A 31 -10.41 3.85 3.69
CA LEU A 31 -11.17 3.82 4.95
C LEU A 31 -10.30 4.27 6.14
N ALA A 32 -9.06 3.80 6.24
CA ALA A 32 -8.12 4.20 7.28
C ALA A 32 -7.82 5.70 7.24
N MET A 33 -7.57 6.27 6.06
CA MET A 33 -7.34 7.71 5.91
C MET A 33 -8.55 8.56 6.33
N ILE A 34 -9.77 8.08 6.06
CA ILE A 34 -11.00 8.77 6.46
C ILE A 34 -11.22 8.65 7.97
N ASN A 35 -11.14 7.45 8.54
CA ASN A 35 -11.34 7.21 9.96
C ASN A 35 -10.34 7.94 10.85
N THR A 36 -9.13 8.17 10.34
CA THR A 36 -8.07 8.92 11.04
C THR A 36 -8.16 10.43 10.86
N GLY A 37 -9.08 10.93 10.03
CA GLY A 37 -9.21 12.34 9.68
C GLY A 37 -8.17 12.87 8.68
N MET A 38 -7.14 12.09 8.36
CA MET A 38 -6.03 12.47 7.47
C MET A 38 -6.52 12.84 6.05
N PHE A 39 -7.57 12.15 5.57
CA PHE A 39 -8.10 12.35 4.22
C PHE A 39 -8.61 13.78 3.95
N LYS A 40 -9.01 14.53 4.99
CA LYS A 40 -9.61 15.87 4.86
C LYS A 40 -8.71 16.87 4.14
N GLY A 41 -7.38 16.75 4.29
CA GLY A 41 -6.40 17.64 3.67
C GLY A 41 -6.07 17.31 2.21
N VAL A 42 -6.50 16.16 1.69
CA VAL A 42 -6.08 15.64 0.39
C VAL A 42 -6.75 16.42 -0.74
N LYS A 43 -5.94 16.78 -1.74
CA LYS A 43 -6.30 17.62 -2.89
C LYS A 43 -6.04 16.94 -4.23
N GLU A 44 -5.00 16.10 -4.31
CA GLU A 44 -4.50 15.58 -5.58
C GLU A 44 -4.08 14.11 -5.45
N PHE A 45 -4.43 13.29 -6.45
CA PHE A 45 -4.01 11.90 -6.56
C PHE A 45 -3.17 11.68 -7.81
N SER A 46 -2.15 10.84 -7.67
CA SER A 46 -1.36 10.32 -8.78
C SER A 46 -1.25 8.80 -8.68
N GLY A 47 -1.32 8.09 -9.79
CA GLY A 47 -1.22 6.64 -9.74
C GLY A 47 -0.88 6.02 -11.09
N SER A 48 -0.18 4.88 -11.04
CA SER A 48 0.31 4.18 -12.23
C SER A 48 -0.18 2.73 -12.23
N SER A 49 -0.57 2.20 -13.40
CA SER A 49 -1.14 0.84 -13.53
C SER A 49 -2.37 0.63 -12.64
N ALA A 50 -2.43 -0.45 -11.85
CA ALA A 50 -3.49 -0.63 -10.86
C ALA A 50 -3.62 0.55 -9.87
N GLY A 51 -2.53 1.25 -9.60
CA GLY A 51 -2.55 2.48 -8.80
C GLY A 51 -3.26 3.64 -9.49
N ALA A 52 -3.29 3.69 -10.83
CA ALA A 52 -4.05 4.68 -11.59
C ALA A 52 -5.56 4.47 -11.44
N ILE A 53 -6.00 3.22 -11.42
CA ILE A 53 -7.41 2.85 -11.19
C ILE A 53 -7.82 3.26 -9.77
N THR A 54 -6.98 2.97 -8.77
CA THR A 54 -7.20 3.41 -7.39
C THR A 54 -7.24 4.93 -7.24
N ALA A 55 -6.24 5.62 -7.77
CA ALA A 55 -6.15 7.08 -7.73
C ALA A 55 -7.38 7.73 -8.37
N MET A 56 -7.84 7.18 -9.50
CA MET A 56 -9.07 7.61 -10.16
C MET A 56 -10.30 7.44 -9.26
N PHE A 57 -10.51 6.25 -8.68
CA PHE A 57 -11.67 6.02 -7.82
C PHE A 57 -11.71 6.96 -6.61
N MET A 58 -10.55 7.17 -5.97
CA MET A 58 -10.43 8.11 -4.87
C MET A 58 -10.65 9.56 -5.32
N ALA A 59 -10.18 9.94 -6.51
CA ALA A 59 -10.32 11.30 -7.03
C ALA A 59 -11.75 11.64 -7.45
N ILE A 60 -12.55 10.67 -7.88
CA ILE A 60 -13.98 10.88 -8.22
C ILE A 60 -14.93 10.75 -7.02
N GLY A 61 -14.38 10.59 -5.80
CA GLY A 61 -15.16 10.57 -4.57
C GLY A 61 -15.85 9.25 -4.24
N ILE A 62 -15.27 8.10 -4.63
CA ILE A 62 -15.84 6.81 -4.26
C ILE A 62 -15.95 6.65 -2.74
N SER A 63 -17.05 6.07 -2.25
CA SER A 63 -17.13 5.67 -0.86
C SER A 63 -16.23 4.46 -0.57
N PRO A 64 -15.64 4.33 0.63
CA PRO A 64 -14.85 3.15 0.99
C PRO A 64 -15.62 1.83 0.86
N GLN A 65 -16.91 1.84 1.19
CA GLN A 65 -17.78 0.66 1.14
C GLN A 65 -17.97 0.20 -0.30
N THR A 66 -18.33 1.12 -1.20
CA THR A 66 -18.50 0.84 -2.64
C THR A 66 -17.19 0.41 -3.27
N PHE A 67 -16.08 1.08 -2.93
CA PHE A 67 -14.77 0.73 -3.47
C PHE A 67 -14.35 -0.68 -3.05
N ARG A 68 -14.56 -1.00 -1.76
CA ARG A 68 -14.30 -2.32 -1.22
C ARG A 68 -15.16 -3.39 -1.89
N GLU A 69 -16.46 -3.16 -2.01
CA GLU A 69 -17.39 -4.09 -2.66
C GLU A 69 -16.96 -4.38 -4.11
N GLN A 70 -16.64 -3.35 -4.88
CA GLN A 70 -16.13 -3.50 -6.25
C GLN A 70 -14.86 -4.36 -6.28
N LEU A 71 -13.88 -4.09 -5.42
CA LEU A 71 -12.63 -4.88 -5.40
C LEU A 71 -12.83 -6.34 -4.96
N LEU A 72 -13.75 -6.60 -4.02
CA LEU A 72 -13.97 -7.95 -3.48
C LEU A 72 -14.86 -8.82 -4.38
N THR A 73 -15.76 -8.22 -5.15
CA THR A 73 -16.72 -8.95 -5.99
C THR A 73 -16.29 -9.07 -7.45
N THR A 74 -15.37 -8.21 -7.90
CA THR A 74 -14.92 -8.20 -9.29
C THR A 74 -13.82 -9.23 -9.54
N ASN A 75 -14.07 -10.15 -10.45
CA ASN A 75 -13.04 -11.05 -10.94
C ASN A 75 -12.14 -10.31 -11.95
N LEU A 76 -10.98 -9.85 -11.48
CA LEU A 76 -9.99 -9.12 -12.30
C LEU A 76 -9.51 -9.91 -13.53
N LYS A 77 -9.57 -11.25 -13.49
CA LYS A 77 -9.19 -12.09 -14.63
C LYS A 77 -10.16 -11.95 -15.79
N ASP A 78 -11.44 -11.81 -15.49
CA ASP A 78 -12.50 -11.68 -16.49
C ASP A 78 -12.45 -10.29 -17.15
N LEU A 79 -11.97 -9.27 -16.42
CA LEU A 79 -11.76 -7.93 -16.95
C LEU A 79 -10.72 -7.86 -18.08
N MET A 80 -9.80 -8.83 -18.16
CA MET A 80 -8.79 -8.84 -19.22
C MET A 80 -9.40 -9.06 -20.61
N GLY A 81 -10.55 -9.73 -20.71
CA GLY A 81 -11.28 -9.92 -21.96
C GLY A 81 -10.74 -11.02 -22.89
N LYS A 82 -11.07 -10.92 -24.17
CA LYS A 82 -10.87 -12.02 -25.14
C LYS A 82 -9.43 -12.05 -25.65
N SER A 83 -8.91 -13.25 -25.92
CA SER A 83 -7.60 -13.39 -26.55
C SER A 83 -7.63 -12.84 -27.98
N VAL A 84 -6.74 -11.90 -28.28
CA VAL A 84 -6.56 -11.29 -29.60
C VAL A 84 -5.23 -11.66 -30.26
N GLY A 85 -4.31 -12.23 -29.48
CA GLY A 85 -3.05 -12.77 -29.96
C GLY A 85 -3.20 -14.11 -30.67
N LYS A 86 -2.49 -14.27 -31.79
CA LYS A 86 -2.30 -15.54 -32.50
C LYS A 86 -0.96 -16.16 -32.11
N VAL A 87 -0.96 -17.49 -31.96
CA VAL A 87 0.26 -18.30 -31.71
C VAL A 87 1.11 -18.42 -32.98
N PHE A 88 0.46 -18.54 -34.14
CA PHE A 88 1.08 -18.64 -35.45
C PHE A 88 0.59 -17.50 -36.36
N GLY A 89 1.51 -16.87 -37.09
CA GLY A 89 1.23 -15.76 -38.00
C GLY A 89 1.56 -14.38 -37.42
N LYS A 90 1.25 -13.31 -38.18
CA LYS A 90 1.51 -11.93 -37.75
C LYS A 90 0.40 -11.47 -36.79
N ASN A 91 0.82 -10.97 -35.62
CA ASN A 91 -0.07 -10.30 -34.67
C ASN A 91 -0.23 -8.81 -35.04
N PRO A 92 -1.37 -8.19 -34.70
CA PRO A 92 -1.50 -6.73 -34.73
C PRO A 92 -0.38 -6.04 -33.96
N VAL A 93 -0.06 -4.81 -34.37
CA VAL A 93 0.99 -4.01 -33.75
C VAL A 93 0.74 -3.87 -32.24
N GLY A 94 1.80 -4.06 -31.43
CA GLY A 94 1.72 -4.01 -29.96
C GLY A 94 1.01 -5.19 -29.29
N THR A 95 0.66 -6.26 -30.03
CA THR A 95 0.03 -7.46 -29.47
C THR A 95 0.90 -8.71 -29.60
N ALA A 96 0.91 -9.51 -28.54
CA ALA A 96 1.57 -10.81 -28.46
C ALA A 96 0.53 -11.94 -28.41
N PHE A 97 0.97 -13.20 -28.48
CA PHE A 97 0.07 -14.37 -28.47
C PHE A 97 -0.79 -14.49 -27.20
N LEU A 98 -0.35 -13.92 -26.08
CA LEU A 98 -1.10 -13.89 -24.80
C LEU A 98 -1.99 -12.65 -24.66
N SER A 99 -1.94 -11.71 -25.61
CA SER A 99 -2.63 -10.44 -25.46
C SER A 99 -4.13 -10.59 -25.48
N LYS A 100 -4.77 -9.86 -24.58
CA LYS A 100 -6.21 -9.73 -24.45
C LYS A 100 -6.67 -8.33 -24.89
N ASP A 101 -7.93 -8.19 -25.29
CA ASP A 101 -8.46 -6.90 -25.75
C ASP A 101 -8.62 -5.87 -24.61
N GLY A 102 -8.88 -6.32 -23.38
CA GLY A 102 -9.17 -5.46 -22.24
C GLY A 102 -10.40 -4.58 -22.40
N LYS A 103 -11.34 -4.95 -23.27
CA LYS A 103 -12.62 -4.23 -23.41
C LYS A 103 -13.47 -4.30 -22.13
N PRO A 104 -13.58 -5.46 -21.45
CA PRO A 104 -14.35 -5.52 -20.21
C PRO A 104 -13.76 -4.64 -19.10
N LEU A 105 -12.42 -4.51 -19.02
CA LEU A 105 -11.78 -3.56 -18.11
C LEU A 105 -12.14 -2.12 -18.45
N GLU A 106 -12.17 -1.76 -19.73
CA GLU A 106 -12.54 -0.40 -20.16
C GLU A 106 -14.00 -0.08 -19.83
N GLU A 107 -14.93 -0.99 -20.12
CA GLU A 107 -16.35 -0.89 -19.77
C GLU A 107 -16.55 -0.81 -18.26
N PHE A 108 -15.90 -1.70 -17.50
CA PHE A 108 -15.91 -1.67 -16.03
C PHE A 108 -15.45 -0.31 -15.49
N LEU A 109 -14.35 0.25 -16.00
CA LEU A 109 -13.86 1.55 -15.53
C LEU A 109 -14.84 2.68 -15.87
N ARG A 110 -15.42 2.67 -17.07
CA ARG A 110 -16.43 3.68 -17.48
C ARG A 110 -17.67 3.64 -16.60
N ASP A 111 -18.23 2.45 -16.42
CA ASP A 111 -19.46 2.27 -15.66
C ASP A 111 -19.28 2.69 -14.21
N ASN A 112 -18.16 2.28 -13.58
CA ASN A 112 -17.90 2.65 -12.20
C ASN A 112 -17.54 4.14 -12.05
N VAL A 113 -16.86 4.76 -13.02
CA VAL A 113 -16.65 6.23 -13.02
C VAL A 113 -17.99 6.95 -13.05
N LEU A 114 -18.85 6.60 -14.01
CA LEU A 114 -20.14 7.26 -14.19
C LEU A 114 -21.07 7.07 -12.98
N ASN A 115 -21.18 5.84 -12.48
CA ASN A 115 -22.03 5.52 -11.33
C ASN A 115 -21.52 6.21 -10.05
N THR A 116 -20.21 6.25 -9.85
CA THR A 116 -19.62 6.93 -8.68
C THR A 116 -19.86 8.44 -8.76
N VAL A 117 -19.59 9.07 -9.91
CA VAL A 117 -19.84 10.52 -10.08
C VAL A 117 -21.31 10.86 -9.85
N ARG A 118 -22.25 10.05 -10.36
CA ARG A 118 -23.69 10.21 -10.12
C ARG A 118 -24.04 10.11 -8.64
N ALA A 119 -23.58 9.06 -7.96
CA ALA A 119 -23.83 8.84 -6.54
C ALA A 119 -23.25 9.97 -5.67
N SER A 120 -22.02 10.41 -5.96
CA SER A 120 -21.39 11.55 -5.27
C SER A 120 -22.20 12.83 -5.45
N LEU A 121 -22.74 13.09 -6.65
CA LEU A 121 -23.57 14.26 -6.92
C LEU A 121 -24.96 14.21 -6.29
N GLU A 122 -25.58 13.04 -6.15
CA GLU A 122 -26.86 12.90 -5.45
C GLU A 122 -26.75 13.36 -3.99
N GLY A 123 -25.64 13.04 -3.32
CA GLY A 123 -25.37 13.51 -1.95
C GLY A 123 -25.10 15.02 -1.83
N ILE A 124 -24.92 15.72 -2.94
CA ILE A 124 -24.56 17.15 -3.01
C ILE A 124 -25.75 18.04 -3.38
N ARG A 125 -26.82 17.48 -3.96
CA ARG A 125 -27.99 18.22 -4.52
C ARG A 125 -28.68 19.19 -3.55
N ASP A 126 -28.46 19.07 -2.25
CA ASP A 126 -29.03 19.94 -1.20
C ASP A 126 -28.20 21.21 -0.90
N ARG A 127 -27.07 21.47 -1.60
CA ARG A 127 -26.16 22.59 -1.30
C ARG A 127 -26.08 23.63 -2.42
N GLY A 128 -27.09 24.52 -2.51
CA GLY A 128 -27.12 25.90 -3.06
C GLY A 128 -26.18 26.43 -4.18
N ASN A 129 -26.59 27.52 -4.83
CA ASN A 129 -25.91 28.47 -5.75
C ASN A 129 -24.95 27.99 -6.89
N ALA A 130 -24.49 26.74 -6.95
CA ALA A 130 -23.59 26.25 -8.01
C ALA A 130 -24.27 26.11 -9.40
N LEU A 131 -25.60 26.23 -9.47
CA LEU A 131 -26.41 25.96 -10.67
C LEU A 131 -26.45 27.10 -11.70
N GLU A 132 -25.75 28.21 -11.45
CA GLU A 132 -25.66 29.35 -12.38
C GLU A 132 -24.55 29.20 -13.44
N ASP A 133 -23.53 28.37 -13.18
CA ASP A 133 -22.48 28.09 -14.15
C ASP A 133 -22.99 27.22 -15.30
N TYR A 134 -22.86 27.73 -16.53
CA TYR A 134 -23.36 27.06 -17.72
C TYR A 134 -22.65 25.74 -18.02
N ALA A 135 -21.34 25.64 -17.79
CA ALA A 135 -20.56 24.43 -18.02
C ALA A 135 -20.97 23.34 -17.01
N LEU A 136 -21.09 23.69 -15.74
CA LEU A 136 -21.53 22.75 -14.70
C LEU A 136 -22.96 22.31 -14.97
N LYS A 137 -23.87 23.24 -15.27
CA LYS A 137 -25.26 22.90 -15.60
C LYS A 137 -25.35 21.98 -16.82
N LYS A 138 -24.56 22.22 -17.86
CA LYS A 138 -24.49 21.36 -19.04
C LYS A 138 -24.00 19.96 -18.69
N LEU A 139 -22.95 19.83 -17.88
CA LEU A 139 -22.45 18.54 -17.40
C LEU A 139 -23.50 17.80 -16.57
N LEU A 140 -24.15 18.47 -15.62
CA LEU A 140 -25.19 17.87 -14.78
C LEU A 140 -26.41 17.41 -15.60
N ILE A 141 -26.84 18.19 -16.59
CA ILE A 141 -27.91 17.78 -17.53
C ILE A 141 -27.47 16.53 -18.30
N LYS A 142 -26.26 16.53 -18.86
CA LYS A 142 -25.68 15.40 -19.58
C LYS A 142 -25.68 14.13 -18.72
N LEU A 143 -25.17 14.23 -17.49
CA LEU A 143 -25.11 13.13 -16.52
C LEU A 143 -26.49 12.56 -16.16
N ASN A 144 -27.53 13.40 -16.14
CA ASN A 144 -28.90 12.98 -15.84
C ASN A 144 -29.64 12.39 -17.03
N GLN A 145 -29.33 12.81 -18.26
CA GLN A 145 -30.11 12.47 -19.46
C GLN A 145 -29.48 11.38 -20.32
N GLU A 146 -28.17 11.22 -20.31
CA GLU A 146 -27.45 10.30 -21.17
C GLU A 146 -26.99 9.06 -20.38
N GLU A 147 -27.20 7.86 -20.91
CA GLU A 147 -26.80 6.62 -20.23
C GLU A 147 -25.27 6.40 -20.27
N ASN A 148 -24.60 6.78 -21.36
CA ASN A 148 -23.20 6.43 -21.64
C ASN A 148 -22.29 7.68 -21.70
N VAL A 149 -22.32 8.49 -20.64
CA VAL A 149 -21.49 9.70 -20.55
C VAL A 149 -20.04 9.33 -20.27
N LYS A 150 -19.13 9.75 -21.16
CA LYS A 150 -17.69 9.73 -20.91
C LYS A 150 -17.30 10.93 -20.05
N ILE A 151 -16.67 10.68 -18.91
CA ILE A 151 -16.16 11.71 -18.00
C ILE A 151 -14.70 12.01 -18.35
N THR A 152 -14.43 13.27 -18.66
CA THR A 152 -13.11 13.76 -19.06
C THR A 152 -12.35 14.39 -17.89
N PHE A 153 -11.07 14.69 -18.06
CA PHE A 153 -10.31 15.43 -17.05
C PHE A 153 -10.84 16.85 -16.85
N ALA A 154 -11.39 17.50 -17.89
CA ALA A 154 -12.06 18.79 -17.77
C ALA A 154 -13.32 18.69 -16.91
N ASP A 155 -14.13 17.63 -17.09
CA ASP A 155 -15.31 17.40 -16.27
C ASP A 155 -14.93 17.20 -14.79
N LEU A 156 -13.88 16.43 -14.50
CA LEU A 156 -13.39 16.24 -13.13
C LEU A 156 -12.83 17.53 -12.53
N ALA A 157 -12.11 18.35 -13.31
CA ALA A 157 -11.62 19.65 -12.85
C ALA A 157 -12.78 20.60 -12.51
N LEU A 158 -13.83 20.60 -13.32
CA LEU A 158 -15.05 21.36 -13.06
C LEU A 158 -15.75 20.88 -11.78
N LEU A 159 -15.89 19.57 -11.60
CA LEU A 159 -16.44 18.98 -10.38
C LEU A 159 -15.58 19.29 -9.14
N ASN A 160 -14.25 19.23 -9.25
CA ASN A 160 -13.33 19.61 -8.18
C ASN A 160 -13.44 21.10 -7.82
N HIS A 161 -13.62 21.98 -8.80
CA HIS A 161 -13.78 23.41 -8.55
C HIS A 161 -15.02 23.70 -7.68
N TYR A 162 -16.15 23.09 -8.00
CA TYR A 162 -17.41 23.31 -7.28
C TYR A 162 -17.57 22.46 -6.02
N PHE A 163 -16.96 21.27 -6.00
CA PHE A 163 -17.09 20.27 -4.93
C PHE A 163 -15.72 19.71 -4.53
N PRO A 164 -14.78 20.55 -4.04
CA PRO A 164 -13.39 20.16 -3.78
C PRO A 164 -13.22 19.16 -2.63
N ASN A 165 -14.25 18.96 -1.82
CA ASN A 165 -14.25 17.95 -0.76
C ASN A 165 -14.51 16.55 -1.31
N ASP A 166 -15.30 16.45 -2.39
CA ASP A 166 -15.81 15.21 -2.95
C ASP A 166 -15.00 14.76 -4.17
N PHE A 167 -14.56 15.72 -5.00
CA PHE A 167 -13.75 15.47 -6.19
C PHE A 167 -12.38 16.09 -6.05
N LYS A 168 -11.34 15.40 -6.49
CA LYS A 168 -9.93 15.78 -6.36
C LYS A 168 -9.24 15.80 -7.72
N LYS A 169 -8.09 16.48 -7.82
CA LYS A 169 -7.29 16.42 -9.05
C LYS A 169 -6.68 15.04 -9.24
N LEU A 170 -6.47 14.67 -10.50
CA LEU A 170 -6.02 13.34 -10.89
C LEU A 170 -4.91 13.44 -11.93
N ILE A 171 -3.84 12.69 -11.68
CA ILE A 171 -2.66 12.58 -12.54
C ILE A 171 -2.43 11.11 -12.88
N ILE A 172 -2.40 10.80 -14.17
CA ILE A 172 -2.20 9.43 -14.66
C ILE A 172 -1.08 9.42 -15.71
N PRO A 173 0.08 8.84 -15.42
CA PRO A 173 1.10 8.58 -16.43
C PRO A 173 0.75 7.35 -17.26
N ALA A 174 1.08 7.39 -18.54
CA ALA A 174 1.19 6.22 -19.41
C ALA A 174 2.43 6.34 -20.29
N VAL A 175 2.84 5.24 -20.92
CA VAL A 175 3.99 5.22 -21.82
C VAL A 175 3.50 5.14 -23.25
N ARG A 176 3.92 6.10 -24.08
CA ARG A 176 3.68 6.10 -25.52
C ARG A 176 4.46 4.94 -26.14
N ARG A 177 3.76 4.04 -26.84
CA ARG A 177 4.33 2.79 -27.33
C ARG A 177 5.48 3.01 -28.34
N LYS A 178 5.33 4.02 -29.21
CA LYS A 178 6.19 4.27 -30.38
C LYS A 178 7.63 4.61 -30.03
N ASP A 179 7.84 5.38 -28.96
CA ASP A 179 9.13 5.97 -28.56
C ASP A 179 9.40 5.90 -27.05
N GLY A 180 8.49 5.30 -26.29
CA GLY A 180 8.61 5.15 -24.85
C GLY A 180 8.44 6.46 -24.08
N ALA A 181 8.06 7.55 -24.73
CA ALA A 181 7.88 8.82 -24.04
C ALA A 181 6.73 8.73 -23.03
N VAL A 182 6.91 9.30 -21.85
CA VAL A 182 5.86 9.38 -20.83
C VAL A 182 4.85 10.44 -21.26
N GLN A 183 3.57 10.07 -21.24
CA GLN A 183 2.44 10.99 -21.37
C GLN A 183 1.77 11.11 -20.01
N ILE A 184 1.63 12.34 -19.52
CA ILE A 184 0.83 12.63 -18.34
C ILE A 184 -0.57 13.02 -18.79
N PHE A 185 -1.57 12.32 -18.26
CA PHE A 185 -2.97 12.64 -18.42
C PHE A 185 -3.47 13.36 -17.17
N ASN A 186 -3.92 14.60 -17.34
CA ASN A 186 -4.51 15.46 -16.31
C ASN A 186 -5.39 16.54 -16.97
N ALA A 187 -5.97 17.43 -16.17
CA ALA A 187 -6.85 18.49 -16.66
C ALA A 187 -6.11 19.58 -17.44
N GLU A 188 -4.84 19.81 -17.15
CA GLU A 188 -4.03 20.86 -17.75
C GLU A 188 -3.51 20.48 -19.14
N LEU A 189 -3.09 19.23 -19.34
CA LEU A 189 -2.44 18.75 -20.56
C LEU A 189 -3.39 17.99 -21.49
N THR A 190 -4.39 17.31 -20.93
CA THR A 190 -5.31 16.45 -21.68
C THR A 190 -6.77 16.61 -21.21
N PRO A 191 -7.31 17.84 -21.18
CA PRO A 191 -8.64 18.12 -20.63
C PRO A 191 -9.74 17.26 -21.26
N ASP A 192 -9.69 17.03 -22.57
CA ASP A 192 -10.73 16.32 -23.33
C ASP A 192 -10.61 14.78 -23.29
N VAL A 193 -9.54 14.25 -22.70
CA VAL A 193 -9.33 12.80 -22.61
C VAL A 193 -10.25 12.20 -21.53
N GLU A 194 -10.89 11.09 -21.86
CA GLU A 194 -11.68 10.31 -20.93
C GLU A 194 -10.80 9.69 -19.82
N ILE A 195 -11.19 9.89 -18.57
CA ILE A 195 -10.42 9.41 -17.41
C ILE A 195 -10.33 7.88 -17.40
N ALA A 196 -11.45 7.18 -17.65
CA ALA A 196 -11.47 5.71 -17.72
C ALA A 196 -10.52 5.16 -18.80
N LEU A 197 -10.41 5.87 -19.94
CA LEU A 197 -9.53 5.50 -21.04
C LEU A 197 -8.06 5.72 -20.68
N ALA A 198 -7.74 6.83 -20.01
CA ALA A 198 -6.40 7.09 -19.47
C ALA A 198 -5.98 6.05 -18.41
N CYS A 199 -6.87 5.68 -17.49
CA CYS A 199 -6.65 4.58 -16.55
C CYS A 199 -6.39 3.25 -17.28
N ARG A 200 -7.22 2.92 -18.28
CA ARG A 200 -7.07 1.71 -19.08
C ARG A 200 -5.74 1.69 -19.81
N ALA A 201 -5.28 2.81 -20.35
CA ALA A 201 -3.96 2.97 -20.96
C ALA A 201 -2.85 2.74 -19.93
N SER A 202 -2.91 3.41 -18.78
CA SER A 202 -1.92 3.27 -17.70
C SER A 202 -1.85 1.87 -17.11
N ALA A 203 -2.92 1.07 -17.22
CA ALA A 203 -2.98 -0.34 -16.80
C ALA A 203 -2.78 -1.36 -17.96
N SER A 204 -2.42 -0.90 -19.17
CA SER A 204 -2.22 -1.75 -20.36
C SER A 204 -0.85 -2.43 -20.35
N ILE A 205 -0.68 -3.44 -19.49
CA ILE A 205 0.60 -4.16 -19.39
C ILE A 205 0.95 -4.77 -20.77
N PRO A 206 2.10 -4.41 -21.38
CA PRO A 206 2.51 -4.97 -22.66
C PRO A 206 2.53 -6.50 -22.63
N VAL A 207 2.29 -7.13 -23.79
CA VAL A 207 2.15 -8.59 -23.95
C VAL A 207 0.83 -9.14 -23.37
N ILE A 208 0.30 -8.57 -22.28
CA ILE A 208 -0.93 -9.04 -21.62
C ILE A 208 -2.18 -8.35 -22.17
N LEU A 209 -2.13 -7.03 -22.35
CA LEU A 209 -3.26 -6.23 -22.82
C LEU A 209 -2.88 -5.49 -24.09
N LYS A 210 -3.87 -5.32 -24.98
CA LYS A 210 -3.73 -4.48 -26.17
C LYS A 210 -3.43 -3.01 -25.74
N PRO A 211 -2.51 -2.32 -26.43
CA PRO A 211 -2.33 -0.87 -26.28
C PRO A 211 -3.63 -0.11 -26.54
N VAL A 212 -3.76 1.05 -25.90
CA VAL A 212 -4.94 1.90 -26.00
C VAL A 212 -4.62 3.07 -26.94
N ALA A 213 -5.44 3.26 -27.96
CA ALA A 213 -5.34 4.41 -28.84
C ALA A 213 -6.12 5.58 -28.24
N ILE A 214 -5.46 6.72 -28.05
CA ILE A 214 -6.06 7.96 -27.52
C ILE A 214 -5.71 9.09 -28.48
N GLU A 215 -6.71 9.91 -28.83
CA GLU A 215 -6.51 11.12 -29.61
C GLU A 215 -6.18 12.29 -28.68
N ILE A 216 -5.05 12.94 -28.93
CA ILE A 216 -4.59 14.12 -28.20
C ILE A 216 -4.27 15.19 -29.25
N ASN A 217 -4.93 16.35 -29.17
CA ASN A 217 -4.73 17.46 -30.10
C ASN A 217 -4.85 17.05 -31.59
N GLY A 218 -5.81 16.18 -31.91
CA GLY A 218 -6.06 15.69 -33.28
C GLY A 218 -5.08 14.61 -33.76
N VAL A 219 -4.16 14.15 -32.90
CA VAL A 219 -3.22 13.07 -33.22
C VAL A 219 -3.55 11.84 -32.40
N THR A 220 -3.85 10.72 -33.07
CA THR A 220 -4.05 9.43 -32.41
C THR A 220 -2.72 8.77 -32.11
N GLU A 221 -2.51 8.43 -30.84
CA GLU A 221 -1.31 7.76 -30.36
C GLU A 221 -1.67 6.53 -29.51
N GLU A 222 -0.76 5.56 -29.47
CA GLU A 222 -0.96 4.32 -28.72
C GLU A 222 -0.16 4.33 -27.42
N PHE A 223 -0.84 3.98 -26.33
CA PHE A 223 -0.29 4.00 -24.98
C PHE A 223 -0.33 2.62 -24.33
N VAL A 224 0.67 2.36 -23.49
CA VAL A 224 0.82 1.16 -22.67
C VAL A 224 1.06 1.54 -21.20
N ASP A 225 1.16 0.54 -20.33
CA ASP A 225 1.22 0.70 -18.88
C ASP A 225 2.27 1.73 -18.40
N GLY A 226 1.84 2.63 -17.51
CA GLY A 226 2.68 3.69 -16.95
C GLY A 226 3.79 3.17 -16.05
N GLY A 227 3.59 2.01 -15.41
CA GLY A 227 4.54 1.36 -14.50
C GLY A 227 5.75 0.77 -15.22
N LEU A 228 5.77 0.81 -16.56
CA LEU A 228 6.97 0.57 -17.35
C LEU A 228 8.03 1.65 -17.14
N TYR A 229 7.61 2.90 -17.00
CA TYR A 229 8.50 4.01 -16.71
C TYR A 229 8.51 4.36 -15.24
N ASP A 230 7.35 4.65 -14.64
CA ASP A 230 7.29 5.06 -13.24
C ASP A 230 6.14 4.35 -12.53
N ASN A 231 6.50 3.44 -11.64
CA ASN A 231 5.55 2.74 -10.78
C ASN A 231 5.16 3.57 -9.55
N LEU A 232 5.86 4.67 -9.28
CA LEU A 232 5.71 5.57 -8.13
C LEU A 232 5.68 7.03 -8.62
N PRO A 233 4.59 7.44 -9.32
CA PRO A 233 4.53 8.69 -10.08
C PRO A 233 4.45 9.93 -9.20
N THR A 234 5.59 10.30 -8.65
CA THR A 234 5.80 11.30 -7.61
C THR A 234 6.16 12.67 -8.16
N ASP A 235 6.65 12.76 -9.39
CA ASP A 235 7.27 13.97 -9.96
C ASP A 235 6.37 14.73 -10.95
N TYR A 236 5.07 14.44 -10.96
CA TYR A 236 4.14 14.97 -11.97
C TYR A 236 3.09 15.93 -11.40
N PHE A 237 3.34 16.50 -10.22
CA PHE A 237 2.45 17.46 -9.57
C PHE A 237 2.77 18.92 -9.87
N ASP A 238 4.04 19.22 -10.12
CA ASP A 238 4.55 20.59 -10.21
C ASP A 238 5.23 20.82 -11.56
N THR A 239 5.03 21.99 -12.16
CA THR A 239 5.67 22.41 -13.40
C THR A 239 6.40 23.73 -13.20
N ASN A 240 7.48 23.96 -13.96
CA ASN A 240 8.14 25.26 -14.03
C ASN A 240 7.36 26.26 -14.90
N GLU A 241 7.86 27.49 -15.03
CA GLU A 241 7.25 28.56 -15.86
C GLU A 241 7.10 28.18 -17.35
N LYS A 242 7.88 27.20 -17.83
CA LYS A 242 7.81 26.69 -19.21
C LYS A 242 6.81 25.55 -19.37
N GLY A 243 6.13 25.15 -18.29
CA GLY A 243 5.21 24.00 -18.28
C GLY A 243 5.91 22.64 -18.24
N GLU A 244 7.23 22.60 -17.96
CA GLU A 244 7.96 21.34 -17.82
C GLU A 244 7.83 20.81 -16.39
N PHE A 245 7.58 19.50 -16.24
CA PHE A 245 7.51 18.87 -14.92
C PHE A 245 8.83 19.02 -14.17
N ILE A 246 8.72 19.36 -12.88
CA ILE A 246 9.84 19.45 -11.95
C ILE A 246 9.63 18.47 -10.79
N ILE A 247 10.73 18.20 -10.07
CA ILE A 247 10.67 17.38 -8.85
C ILE A 247 9.60 17.96 -7.91
N ASN A 248 8.85 17.07 -7.27
CA ASN A 248 7.82 17.42 -6.31
C ASN A 248 8.30 18.43 -5.27
N GLN A 249 7.65 19.59 -5.22
CA GLN A 249 8.01 20.68 -4.30
C GLN A 249 7.39 20.51 -2.90
N LYS A 250 6.49 19.53 -2.72
CA LYS A 250 5.83 19.24 -1.44
C LYS A 250 6.01 17.77 -1.00
N PRO A 251 7.24 17.24 -0.90
CA PRO A 251 7.45 15.83 -0.56
C PRO A 251 6.93 15.49 0.85
N THR A 252 7.02 16.42 1.81
CA THR A 252 6.51 16.24 3.18
C THR A 252 4.99 16.26 3.29
N GLN A 253 4.27 16.73 2.27
CA GLN A 253 2.80 16.71 2.16
C GLN A 253 2.32 15.67 1.13
N THR A 254 3.23 14.84 0.62
CA THR A 254 2.93 13.80 -0.37
C THR A 254 3.08 12.42 0.26
N MET A 255 1.96 11.73 0.47
CA MET A 255 1.97 10.37 0.99
C MET A 255 1.99 9.35 -0.16
N VAL A 256 2.89 8.38 -0.08
CA VAL A 256 3.11 7.37 -1.10
C VAL A 256 2.69 6.00 -0.58
N PHE A 257 1.85 5.28 -1.30
CA PHE A 257 1.55 3.89 -1.00
C PHE A 257 2.38 2.98 -1.90
N ALA A 258 3.24 2.16 -1.31
CA ALA A 258 4.14 1.26 -2.02
C ALA A 258 3.99 -0.18 -1.55
N PHE A 259 3.94 -1.13 -2.49
CA PHE A 259 3.82 -2.56 -2.14
C PHE A 259 5.18 -3.18 -1.76
N GLY A 260 5.30 -3.62 -0.51
CA GLY A 260 6.41 -4.42 -0.03
C GLY A 260 6.21 -5.91 -0.35
N GLU A 261 7.11 -6.50 -1.12
CA GLU A 261 7.07 -7.93 -1.47
C GLU A 261 7.90 -8.77 -0.50
N GLY A 262 7.33 -9.88 -0.03
CA GLY A 262 7.97 -10.77 0.91
C GLY A 262 7.89 -10.31 2.37
N LEU A 263 8.13 -11.27 3.26
CA LEU A 263 8.13 -11.07 4.72
C LEU A 263 9.54 -10.85 5.28
N ASP A 264 10.55 -11.21 4.49
CA ASP A 264 11.94 -11.00 4.84
C ASP A 264 12.30 -9.56 4.49
N ASP A 265 12.39 -8.71 5.51
CA ASP A 265 12.72 -7.29 5.35
C ASP A 265 13.99 -7.09 4.53
N LYS A 266 14.97 -8.02 4.59
CA LYS A 266 16.22 -7.94 3.81
C LYS A 266 16.02 -8.13 2.31
N LYS A 267 14.90 -8.71 1.90
CA LYS A 267 14.54 -8.94 0.48
C LYS A 267 13.42 -8.03 -0.01
N ASN A 268 12.65 -7.45 0.91
CA ASN A 268 11.59 -6.52 0.60
C ASN A 268 12.20 -5.14 0.28
N GLN A 269 12.11 -4.72 -0.97
CA GLN A 269 12.74 -3.48 -1.44
C GLN A 269 12.13 -2.22 -0.84
N VAL A 270 10.82 -2.23 -0.55
CA VAL A 270 10.17 -1.09 0.13
C VAL A 270 10.68 -1.04 1.57
N SER A 271 10.68 -2.15 2.30
CA SER A 271 11.25 -2.22 3.65
C SER A 271 12.72 -1.78 3.69
N GLN A 272 13.54 -2.21 2.73
CA GLN A 272 14.94 -1.77 2.63
C GLN A 272 15.07 -0.28 2.30
N ALA A 273 14.20 0.27 1.44
CA ALA A 273 14.19 1.69 1.14
C ALA A 273 13.86 2.54 2.39
N LEU A 274 12.86 2.12 3.16
CA LEU A 274 12.36 2.87 4.31
C LEU A 274 13.25 2.71 5.55
N TYR A 275 13.58 1.46 5.89
CA TYR A 275 14.20 1.09 7.18
C TYR A 275 15.60 0.48 7.04
N GLY A 276 16.08 0.24 5.81
CA GLY A 276 17.43 -0.27 5.57
C GLY A 276 18.49 0.73 6.01
N SER A 277 19.69 0.22 6.31
CA SER A 277 20.81 1.02 6.82
C SER A 277 21.13 2.24 5.96
N ARG A 278 21.32 3.41 6.57
CA ARG A 278 21.54 4.71 5.91
C ARG A 278 22.98 5.20 5.90
N TRP A 279 23.94 4.30 5.68
CA TRP A 279 25.36 4.64 5.69
C TRP A 279 25.70 5.73 4.67
N ASP A 280 25.06 5.73 3.51
CA ASP A 280 25.13 6.77 2.47
C ASP A 280 24.69 8.16 2.93
N GLU A 281 23.78 8.26 3.90
CA GLU A 281 23.33 9.53 4.47
C GLU A 281 24.17 9.97 5.67
N VAL A 282 24.61 9.01 6.49
CA VAL A 282 25.56 9.25 7.59
C VAL A 282 26.89 9.79 7.04
N ILE A 283 27.31 9.29 5.89
CA ILE A 283 28.53 9.71 5.21
C ILE A 283 28.19 10.93 4.34
N SER A 284 27.94 12.05 5.04
CA SER A 284 27.60 13.32 4.41
C SER A 284 28.75 13.81 3.52
N SER A 285 28.43 14.71 2.56
CA SER A 285 29.49 15.40 1.82
C SER A 285 30.46 16.06 2.79
N GLU A 286 29.94 16.69 3.84
CA GLU A 286 30.72 17.37 4.87
C GLU A 286 31.68 16.45 5.61
N LEU A 287 31.26 15.21 5.94
CA LEU A 287 32.15 14.25 6.58
C LEU A 287 33.27 13.83 5.62
N ILE A 288 32.95 13.54 4.36
CA ILE A 288 33.97 13.19 3.36
C ILE A 288 34.90 14.39 3.10
N ASP A 289 34.34 15.59 2.99
CA ASP A 289 35.07 16.85 2.82
C ASP A 289 36.01 17.08 4.02
N ASP A 290 35.54 16.87 5.25
CA ASP A 290 36.35 16.97 6.48
C ASP A 290 37.51 15.97 6.47
N LEU A 291 37.24 14.72 6.09
CA LEU A 291 38.26 13.67 6.01
C LEU A 291 39.31 13.99 4.95
N LEU A 292 38.88 14.50 3.79
CA LEU A 292 39.77 14.85 2.69
C LEU A 292 40.55 16.14 2.99
N ASN A 293 39.94 17.14 3.61
CA ASN A 293 40.62 18.34 4.10
C ASN A 293 41.68 17.99 5.16
N PHE A 294 41.37 17.08 6.08
CA PHE A 294 42.32 16.57 7.07
C PHE A 294 43.54 15.92 6.39
N VAL A 295 43.29 15.08 5.38
CA VAL A 295 44.32 14.46 4.56
C VAL A 295 45.18 15.50 3.81
N LEU A 296 44.55 16.50 3.19
CA LEU A 296 45.25 17.57 2.47
C LEU A 296 46.12 18.43 3.40
N GLN A 297 45.64 18.71 4.61
CA GLN A 297 46.40 19.45 5.63
C GLN A 297 47.64 18.68 6.08
N LEU A 298 47.52 17.38 6.38
CA LEU A 298 48.65 16.54 6.78
C LEU A 298 49.70 16.38 5.66
N ASN A 299 49.27 16.37 4.39
CA ASN A 299 50.20 16.29 3.27
C ASN A 299 51.02 17.58 3.07
N LYS A 300 50.47 18.75 3.38
CA LYS A 300 51.22 20.03 3.31
C LYS A 300 52.41 20.07 4.26
N SER A 301 52.41 19.25 5.31
CA SER A 301 53.49 19.13 6.30
C SER A 301 54.62 18.15 5.93
N GLU A 302 54.41 17.15 5.05
CA GLU A 302 55.42 16.12 4.73
C GLU A 302 55.39 15.66 3.25
N PRO A 303 56.08 16.35 2.33
CA PRO A 303 55.87 16.21 0.88
C PRO A 303 56.57 15.03 0.16
N ASN A 304 57.39 14.19 0.81
CA ASN A 304 58.34 13.32 0.13
C ASN A 304 58.23 11.80 0.47
N ALA A 305 57.20 11.07 0.00
CA ALA A 305 57.26 9.61 -0.33
C ALA A 305 55.90 8.99 -0.77
N PRO A 306 55.67 8.67 -2.06
CA PRO A 306 54.35 8.23 -2.58
C PRO A 306 53.75 6.94 -1.96
N ARG A 307 54.58 5.98 -1.53
CA ARG A 307 54.10 4.72 -0.88
C ARG A 307 53.84 4.86 0.62
N GLN A 308 54.47 5.83 1.28
CA GLN A 308 54.14 6.18 2.67
C GLN A 308 52.88 7.04 2.72
N THR A 309 52.61 7.84 1.68
CA THR A 309 51.42 8.69 1.57
C THR A 309 50.10 7.90 1.66
N GLU A 310 49.94 6.76 0.96
CA GLU A 310 48.69 5.97 1.03
C GLU A 310 48.39 5.48 2.45
N GLN A 311 49.39 4.85 3.09
CA GLN A 311 49.24 4.30 4.44
C GLN A 311 49.01 5.43 5.46
N SER A 312 49.75 6.54 5.34
CA SER A 312 49.56 7.71 6.18
C SER A 312 48.19 8.37 5.97
N MET A 313 47.66 8.40 4.74
CA MET A 313 46.31 8.92 4.44
C MET A 313 45.21 8.04 5.03
N LEU A 314 45.30 6.72 4.83
CA LEU A 314 44.33 5.78 5.41
C LEU A 314 44.36 5.82 6.94
N HIS A 315 45.57 5.89 7.51
CA HIS A 315 45.74 6.01 8.96
C HIS A 315 45.19 7.35 9.49
N ALA A 316 45.41 8.45 8.77
CA ALA A 316 44.84 9.76 9.11
C ALA A 316 43.31 9.75 9.10
N ILE A 317 42.70 9.20 8.05
CA ILE A 317 41.25 9.05 7.96
C ILE A 317 40.74 8.18 9.12
N GLU A 318 41.41 7.07 9.41
CA GLU A 318 41.04 6.19 10.52
C GLU A 318 41.11 6.92 11.87
N LEU A 319 42.18 7.68 12.13
CA LEU A 319 42.32 8.49 13.34
C LEU A 319 41.20 9.53 13.47
N ARG A 320 40.85 10.20 12.36
CA ARG A 320 39.77 11.19 12.36
C ARG A 320 38.41 10.53 12.61
N LEU A 321 38.14 9.38 12.00
CA LEU A 321 36.91 8.62 12.27
C LEU A 321 36.85 8.13 13.72
N ARG A 322 37.96 7.64 14.29
CA ARG A 322 38.04 7.27 15.71
C ARG A 322 37.79 8.46 16.65
N SER A 323 38.24 9.66 16.27
CA SER A 323 37.90 10.90 16.99
C SER A 323 36.39 11.15 16.98
N LEU A 324 35.75 11.03 15.81
CA LEU A 324 34.31 11.22 15.68
C LEU A 324 33.50 10.15 16.43
N GLU A 325 34.02 8.92 16.48
CA GLU A 325 33.46 7.83 17.28
C GLU A 325 33.52 8.17 18.78
N ASN A 326 34.65 8.67 19.26
CA ASN A 326 34.81 9.12 20.65
C ASN A 326 33.89 10.32 20.98
N GLU A 327 33.66 11.20 20.01
CA GLU A 327 32.70 12.31 20.11
C GLU A 327 31.23 11.85 20.02
N LYS A 328 30.97 10.54 19.83
CA LYS A 328 29.65 9.94 19.60
C LYS A 328 28.92 10.50 18.38
N LYS A 329 29.65 11.08 17.43
CA LYS A 329 29.11 11.55 16.16
C LYS A 329 28.94 10.41 15.16
N ILE A 330 29.75 9.36 15.30
CA ILE A 330 29.58 8.11 14.58
C ILE A 330 29.70 6.89 15.51
N THR A 331 29.23 5.73 15.08
CA THR A 331 29.35 4.44 15.78
C THR A 331 30.53 3.62 15.26
N SER A 332 30.94 2.59 16.01
CA SER A 332 31.98 1.65 15.58
C SER A 332 31.64 0.93 14.27
N GLY A 333 30.35 0.64 14.04
CA GLY A 333 29.86 0.06 12.80
C GLY A 333 30.00 1.03 11.62
N GLU A 334 29.67 2.32 11.84
CA GLU A 334 29.82 3.38 10.83
C GLU A 334 31.28 3.53 10.42
N LEU A 335 32.19 3.57 11.40
CA LEU A 335 33.62 3.64 11.15
C LEU A 335 34.11 2.51 10.24
N SER A 336 33.75 1.25 10.55
CA SER A 336 34.17 0.10 9.76
C SER A 336 33.69 0.19 8.31
N VAL A 337 32.42 0.52 8.10
CA VAL A 337 31.81 0.62 6.77
C VAL A 337 32.44 1.76 5.96
N ILE A 338 32.70 2.92 6.60
CA ILE A 338 33.38 4.06 5.98
C ILE A 338 34.77 3.63 5.52
N MET A 339 35.55 3.01 6.41
CA MET A 339 36.92 2.60 6.11
C MET A 339 36.99 1.57 4.99
N ASP A 340 36.12 0.56 5.00
CA ASP A 340 36.07 -0.47 3.97
C ASP A 340 35.71 0.09 2.59
N THR A 341 34.94 1.18 2.56
CA THR A 341 34.48 1.81 1.31
C THR A 341 35.47 2.84 0.76
N ILE A 342 36.04 3.68 1.61
CA ILE A 342 36.99 4.74 1.21
C ILE A 342 38.33 4.14 0.78
N LYS A 343 38.81 3.12 1.49
CA LYS A 343 40.12 2.50 1.25
C LYS A 343 40.39 2.11 -0.22
N PRO A 344 39.52 1.33 -0.89
CA PRO A 344 39.76 0.96 -2.29
C PRO A 344 39.68 2.15 -3.27
N GLU A 345 38.92 3.21 -2.97
CA GLU A 345 38.85 4.39 -3.85
C GLU A 345 40.10 5.27 -3.73
N ILE A 346 40.61 5.47 -2.51
CA ILE A 346 41.90 6.15 -2.29
C ILE A 346 43.01 5.38 -2.98
N GLN A 347 43.04 4.05 -2.85
CA GLN A 347 44.00 3.19 -3.55
C GLN A 347 43.93 3.34 -5.08
N LYS A 348 42.72 3.40 -5.63
CA LYS A 348 42.51 3.56 -7.08
C LYS A 348 42.94 4.94 -7.59
N LEU A 349 42.73 6.00 -6.81
CA LEU A 349 43.21 7.35 -7.15
C LEU A 349 44.74 7.43 -7.12
N LEU A 350 45.36 6.94 -6.04
CA LEU A 350 46.81 6.99 -5.85
C LEU A 350 47.57 6.05 -6.79
N SER A 351 46.96 4.95 -7.24
CA SER A 351 47.58 4.06 -8.24
C SER A 351 47.72 4.67 -9.64
N LYS A 352 47.02 5.78 -9.92
CA LYS A 352 46.99 6.39 -11.25
C LYS A 352 47.70 7.75 -11.36
N ARG A 353 47.89 8.51 -10.27
CA ARG A 353 48.30 9.94 -10.32
C ARG A 353 48.90 10.50 -8.99
N SER A 354 49.39 11.76 -9.04
CA SER A 354 49.99 12.51 -7.91
C SER A 354 48.94 13.15 -6.98
N ILE A 355 49.35 13.66 -5.81
CA ILE A 355 48.42 14.23 -4.80
C ILE A 355 47.71 15.50 -5.28
N GLN A 356 48.30 16.27 -6.22
CA GLN A 356 47.65 17.45 -6.83
C GLN A 356 46.40 17.09 -7.65
N ASP A 357 46.29 15.86 -8.14
CA ASP A 357 45.08 15.38 -8.80
C ASP A 357 43.93 15.15 -7.81
N ILE A 358 44.22 14.92 -6.52
CA ILE A 358 43.19 14.74 -5.47
C ILE A 358 42.49 16.06 -5.14
N GLU A 359 43.23 17.17 -5.05
CA GLU A 359 42.62 18.51 -4.90
C GLU A 359 41.70 18.86 -6.08
N THR A 360 42.07 18.40 -7.28
CA THR A 360 41.31 18.67 -8.52
C THR A 360 40.14 17.72 -8.73
N GLN A 361 40.21 16.48 -8.20
CA GLN A 361 39.19 15.44 -8.35
C GLN A 361 38.41 15.13 -7.06
N HIS A 362 38.51 16.01 -6.06
CA HIS A 362 37.84 15.89 -4.76
C HIS A 362 36.34 15.56 -4.88
N GLY A 363 35.62 16.29 -5.74
CA GLY A 363 34.20 16.03 -6.03
C GLY A 363 33.94 14.65 -6.64
N LEU A 364 34.80 14.18 -7.55
CA LEU A 364 34.66 12.86 -8.17
C LEU A 364 34.90 11.71 -7.17
N LEU A 365 35.78 11.90 -6.18
CA LEU A 365 35.99 10.94 -5.11
C LEU A 365 34.78 10.87 -4.18
N ILE A 366 34.24 12.03 -3.79
CA ILE A 366 33.01 12.13 -3.00
C ILE A 366 31.87 11.40 -3.72
N ASP A 367 31.67 11.69 -5.01
CA ASP A 367 30.64 11.05 -5.82
C ASP A 367 30.86 9.53 -5.94
N ALA A 368 32.12 9.08 -6.11
CA ALA A 368 32.45 7.66 -6.21
C ALA A 368 32.21 6.90 -4.89
N VAL A 369 32.60 7.50 -3.76
CA VAL A 369 32.39 6.93 -2.42
C VAL A 369 30.90 6.87 -2.11
N LYS A 370 30.17 7.98 -2.30
CA LYS A 370 28.71 8.02 -2.10
C LYS A 370 27.98 7.02 -3.00
N HIS A 371 28.35 6.92 -4.27
CA HIS A 371 27.76 5.96 -5.19
C HIS A 371 27.98 4.51 -4.74
N LYS A 372 29.14 4.19 -4.13
CA LYS A 372 29.40 2.83 -3.60
C LYS A 372 28.65 2.53 -2.30
N LEU A 373 28.40 3.55 -1.49
CA LEU A 373 27.65 3.44 -0.24
C LEU A 373 26.15 3.40 -0.46
N THR A 374 25.68 4.03 -1.54
CA THR A 374 24.27 4.01 -1.93
C THR A 374 23.86 2.56 -2.18
N PRO A 375 22.95 2.00 -1.38
CA PRO A 375 22.58 0.61 -1.53
C PRO A 375 21.82 0.40 -2.83
N ILE A 376 22.16 -0.64 -3.59
CA ILE A 376 21.32 -1.08 -4.71
C ILE A 376 20.13 -1.83 -4.12
N LEU A 377 18.95 -1.21 -4.17
CA LEU A 377 17.74 -1.75 -3.54
C LEU A 377 17.10 -2.84 -4.42
N TYR A 378 17.19 -2.71 -5.74
CA TYR A 378 16.63 -3.61 -6.72
C TYR A 378 17.66 -4.05 -7.75
N LYS A 379 18.14 -5.29 -7.59
CA LYS A 379 19.04 -5.94 -8.54
C LYS A 379 18.30 -6.99 -9.36
N ALA A 380 17.85 -6.62 -10.56
CA ALA A 380 17.20 -7.57 -11.47
C ALA A 380 18.19 -8.65 -11.94
N GLY A 381 17.83 -9.92 -11.71
CA GLY A 381 18.55 -11.09 -12.23
C GLY A 381 18.36 -11.29 -13.74
N PHE A 382 19.03 -12.28 -14.33
CA PHE A 382 19.01 -12.54 -15.78
C PHE A 382 17.60 -12.74 -16.34
N PHE A 383 16.81 -13.65 -15.75
CA PHE A 383 15.44 -13.93 -16.20
C PHE A 383 14.50 -12.72 -16.06
N GLU A 384 14.67 -11.92 -15.01
CA GLU A 384 13.83 -10.74 -14.80
C GLU A 384 14.17 -9.63 -15.80
N ARG A 385 15.45 -9.44 -16.15
CA ARG A 385 15.87 -8.54 -17.24
C ARG A 385 15.33 -9.00 -18.59
N LEU A 386 15.38 -10.30 -18.87
CA LEU A 386 14.79 -10.87 -20.08
C LEU A 386 13.27 -10.62 -20.12
N LYS A 387 12.58 -10.83 -19.00
CA LYS A 387 11.12 -10.64 -18.91
C LYS A 387 10.70 -9.18 -19.07
N ARG A 388 11.33 -8.27 -18.31
CA ARG A 388 10.87 -6.87 -18.16
C ARG A 388 11.43 -5.92 -19.20
N ASN A 389 12.62 -6.20 -19.74
CA ASN A 389 13.24 -5.33 -20.74
C ASN A 389 13.08 -5.93 -22.14
N PHE A 390 13.52 -7.18 -22.33
CA PHE A 390 13.55 -7.78 -23.67
C PHE A 390 12.16 -8.15 -24.21
N PHE A 391 11.31 -8.84 -23.43
CA PHE A 391 9.97 -9.19 -23.94
C PHE A 391 9.04 -7.99 -24.09
N VAL A 392 9.17 -6.95 -23.26
CA VAL A 392 8.41 -5.71 -23.43
C VAL A 392 8.80 -5.02 -24.75
N GLU A 393 10.09 -4.92 -25.05
CA GLU A 393 10.57 -4.31 -26.30
C GLU A 393 10.20 -5.16 -27.53
N LYS A 394 10.46 -6.47 -27.49
CA LYS A 394 10.31 -7.35 -28.67
C LYS A 394 8.90 -7.89 -28.90
N LEU A 395 8.17 -8.24 -27.84
CA LEU A 395 6.82 -8.81 -27.94
C LEU A 395 5.73 -7.77 -27.67
N GLY A 396 6.01 -6.75 -26.87
CA GLY A 396 5.11 -5.61 -26.64
C GLY A 396 5.24 -4.50 -27.70
N ASP A 397 6.26 -4.55 -28.56
CA ASP A 397 6.59 -3.52 -29.55
C ASP A 397 6.66 -2.11 -28.95
N VAL A 398 7.26 -2.00 -27.76
CA VAL A 398 7.49 -0.73 -27.04
C VAL A 398 8.94 -0.32 -27.23
N ARG A 399 9.20 0.83 -27.85
CA ARG A 399 10.58 1.31 -28.08
C ARG A 399 10.96 2.33 -27.03
N ALA A 400 11.45 1.88 -25.87
CA ALA A 400 11.86 2.78 -24.80
C ALA A 400 13.39 3.01 -24.81
N PRO A 401 13.88 4.25 -24.59
CA PRO A 401 15.31 4.53 -24.43
C PRO A 401 15.86 4.15 -23.04
N TYR A 402 15.00 3.61 -22.16
CA TYR A 402 15.31 3.22 -20.78
C TYR A 402 14.95 1.76 -20.53
N LYS A 403 15.52 1.18 -19.47
CA LYS A 403 15.15 -0.17 -19.01
C LYS A 403 14.20 -0.09 -17.81
N ASN A 404 13.11 -0.87 -17.85
CA ASN A 404 12.15 -0.93 -16.74
C ASN A 404 12.83 -1.34 -15.41
N THR A 405 13.82 -2.22 -15.45
CA THR A 405 14.56 -2.63 -14.24
C THR A 405 15.37 -1.51 -13.62
N GLU A 406 15.89 -0.58 -14.42
CA GLU A 406 16.64 0.59 -13.93
C GLU A 406 15.65 1.62 -13.35
N GLN A 407 14.51 1.82 -14.01
CA GLN A 407 13.46 2.70 -13.49
C GLN A 407 12.87 2.25 -12.15
N LYS A 408 12.74 0.93 -11.95
CA LYS A 408 12.35 0.39 -10.63
C LYS A 408 13.33 0.77 -9.53
N GLU A 409 14.63 0.71 -9.80
CA GLU A 409 15.65 1.12 -8.84
C GLU A 409 15.51 2.61 -8.50
N VAL A 410 15.33 3.47 -9.51
CA VAL A 410 15.07 4.90 -9.32
C VAL A 410 13.86 5.12 -8.41
N GLY A 411 12.76 4.39 -8.63
CA GLY A 411 11.57 4.44 -7.79
C GLY A 411 11.85 4.11 -6.32
N TYR A 412 12.61 3.06 -6.02
CA TYR A 412 12.97 2.71 -4.64
C TYR A 412 13.92 3.73 -4.01
N GLN A 413 14.84 4.31 -4.78
CA GLN A 413 15.69 5.40 -4.31
C GLN A 413 14.89 6.66 -3.98
N LYS A 414 13.83 6.97 -4.75
CA LYS A 414 12.88 8.05 -4.40
C LYS A 414 12.22 7.81 -3.05
N LEU A 415 11.74 6.58 -2.79
CA LEU A 415 11.16 6.24 -1.48
C LEU A 415 12.16 6.46 -0.34
N ARG A 416 13.41 6.03 -0.53
CA ARG A 416 14.47 6.14 0.46
C ARG A 416 14.85 7.59 0.79
N THR A 417 15.05 8.40 -0.26
CA THR A 417 15.68 9.72 -0.14
C THR A 417 14.67 10.86 0.04
N GLN A 418 13.47 10.75 -0.53
CA GLN A 418 12.48 11.83 -0.52
C GLN A 418 11.22 11.51 0.29
N TYR A 419 10.81 10.24 0.34
CA TYR A 419 9.50 9.85 0.89
C TYR A 419 9.58 8.88 2.08
N ALA A 420 10.72 8.78 2.76
CA ALA A 420 10.95 7.79 3.82
C ALA A 420 9.91 7.86 4.95
N LEU A 421 9.60 9.07 5.42
CA LEU A 421 8.63 9.35 6.48
C LEU A 421 7.20 9.56 5.96
N ARG A 422 6.99 9.34 4.67
CA ARG A 422 5.72 9.58 3.96
C ARG A 422 5.30 8.41 3.09
N THR A 423 5.88 7.24 3.32
CA THR A 423 5.52 6.02 2.58
C THR A 423 4.80 5.03 3.47
N VAL A 424 3.58 4.67 3.08
CA VAL A 424 2.86 3.52 3.64
C VAL A 424 3.33 2.27 2.90
N GLU A 425 4.02 1.39 3.61
CA GLU A 425 4.38 0.06 3.11
C GLU A 425 3.18 -0.88 3.21
N LEU A 426 2.68 -1.35 2.06
CA LEU A 426 1.61 -2.34 1.97
C LEU A 426 2.21 -3.74 1.76
N ARG A 427 2.30 -4.55 2.83
CA ARG A 427 3.05 -5.82 2.82
C ARG A 427 2.28 -7.00 2.25
N VAL A 428 2.59 -7.43 1.03
CA VAL A 428 1.78 -8.44 0.30
C VAL A 428 2.22 -9.90 0.46
N GLY A 429 3.17 -10.18 1.36
CA GLY A 429 3.67 -11.53 1.59
C GLY A 429 4.21 -12.14 0.28
N LYS A 430 3.74 -13.34 -0.09
CA LYS A 430 4.17 -14.04 -1.30
C LYS A 430 3.36 -13.70 -2.57
N ILE A 431 2.31 -12.88 -2.45
CA ILE A 431 1.38 -12.59 -3.54
C ILE A 431 2.05 -11.66 -4.56
N LYS A 432 2.13 -12.11 -5.82
CA LYS A 432 2.67 -11.33 -6.93
C LYS A 432 1.58 -10.55 -7.64
N THR A 433 1.99 -9.63 -8.53
CA THR A 433 1.08 -8.74 -9.28
C THR A 433 0.09 -9.46 -10.19
N THR A 434 0.36 -10.74 -10.54
CA THR A 434 -0.43 -11.56 -11.46
C THR A 434 -1.18 -12.71 -10.77
N ASP A 435 -1.08 -12.84 -9.45
CA ASP A 435 -1.66 -13.96 -8.69
C ASP A 435 -3.13 -13.68 -8.33
N PHE A 436 -3.96 -13.44 -9.34
CA PHE A 436 -5.35 -12.98 -9.16
C PHE A 436 -6.22 -13.97 -8.36
N ASP A 437 -6.07 -15.27 -8.59
CA ASP A 437 -6.88 -16.29 -7.90
C ASP A 437 -6.58 -16.31 -6.38
N GLU A 438 -5.30 -16.24 -6.02
CA GLU A 438 -4.86 -16.20 -4.62
C GLU A 438 -5.19 -14.87 -3.95
N ALA A 439 -5.03 -13.75 -4.66
CA ALA A 439 -5.45 -12.44 -4.17
C ALA A 439 -6.96 -12.37 -3.92
N THR A 440 -7.78 -13.02 -4.76
CA THR A 440 -9.23 -13.13 -4.57
C THR A 440 -9.55 -13.96 -3.34
N ARG A 441 -8.87 -15.09 -3.16
CA ARG A 441 -9.05 -15.97 -1.98
C ARG A 441 -8.71 -15.26 -0.67
N LEU A 442 -7.63 -14.47 -0.66
CA LEU A 442 -7.12 -13.76 0.51
C LEU A 442 -7.60 -12.30 0.61
N ALA A 443 -8.55 -11.90 -0.25
CA ALA A 443 -8.91 -10.50 -0.46
C ALA A 443 -9.30 -9.76 0.82
N ARG A 444 -10.18 -10.36 1.65
CA ARG A 444 -10.64 -9.75 2.91
C ARG A 444 -9.53 -9.59 3.95
N ILE A 445 -8.60 -10.55 4.00
CA ILE A 445 -7.43 -10.50 4.89
C ILE A 445 -6.47 -9.41 4.41
N MET A 446 -6.17 -9.37 3.11
CA MET A 446 -5.31 -8.32 2.54
C MET A 446 -5.91 -6.93 2.73
N ASP A 447 -7.20 -6.76 2.47
CA ASP A 447 -7.96 -5.54 2.73
C ASP A 447 -7.79 -5.11 4.20
N SER A 448 -8.06 -6.01 5.15
CA SER A 448 -7.88 -5.73 6.59
C SER A 448 -6.45 -5.32 6.94
N LEU A 449 -5.44 -5.99 6.38
CA LEU A 449 -4.05 -5.61 6.58
C LEU A 449 -3.72 -4.24 5.95
N GLY A 450 -4.32 -3.89 4.81
CA GLY A 450 -4.17 -2.57 4.20
C GLY A 450 -4.70 -1.44 5.10
N TYR A 451 -5.81 -1.68 5.80
CA TYR A 451 -6.32 -0.76 6.83
C TYR A 451 -5.29 -0.58 7.95
N LEU A 452 -4.79 -1.69 8.49
CA LEU A 452 -3.86 -1.70 9.61
C LEU A 452 -2.49 -1.09 9.26
N ASP A 453 -1.93 -1.41 8.09
CA ASP A 453 -0.70 -0.79 7.56
C ASP A 453 -0.83 0.73 7.52
N THR A 454 -1.97 1.22 7.03
CA THR A 454 -2.25 2.64 6.87
C THR A 454 -2.46 3.34 8.21
N VAL A 455 -3.30 2.80 9.11
CA VAL A 455 -3.49 3.37 10.46
C VAL A 455 -2.18 3.38 11.25
N ASN A 456 -1.39 2.32 11.16
CA ASN A 456 -0.10 2.25 11.85
C ASN A 456 0.87 3.31 11.34
N HIS A 457 0.97 3.50 10.02
CA HIS A 457 1.80 4.57 9.45
C HIS A 457 1.33 5.95 9.90
N ILE A 458 0.03 6.24 9.77
CA ILE A 458 -0.56 7.54 10.11
C ILE A 458 -0.35 7.87 11.60
N THR A 459 -0.51 6.89 12.49
CA THR A 459 -0.34 7.13 13.93
C THR A 459 1.12 7.20 14.35
N ASN A 460 2.02 6.40 13.77
CA ASN A 460 3.46 6.45 14.03
C ASN A 460 4.09 7.79 13.61
N HIS A 461 3.53 8.44 12.60
CA HIS A 461 4.05 9.70 12.06
C HIS A 461 3.19 10.91 12.44
N GLU A 462 2.29 10.75 13.42
CA GLU A 462 1.43 11.83 13.92
C GLU A 462 0.73 12.57 12.77
N LEU A 463 0.04 11.84 11.89
CA LEU A 463 -0.69 12.36 10.73
C LEU A 463 -2.22 12.33 10.90
N HIS A 464 -2.72 11.77 12.01
CA HIS A 464 -4.14 11.70 12.32
C HIS A 464 -4.64 13.01 12.95
N ASP A 465 -5.93 13.29 12.79
CA ASP A 465 -6.62 14.33 13.55
C ASP A 465 -7.04 13.75 14.92
N SER A 466 -6.42 14.20 16.00
CA SER A 466 -6.68 13.73 17.36
C SER A 466 -8.10 14.01 17.87
N LYS A 467 -8.84 14.93 17.22
CA LYS A 467 -10.26 15.17 17.50
C LYS A 467 -11.18 14.15 16.83
N VAL A 468 -10.70 13.50 15.78
CA VAL A 468 -11.44 12.49 15.00
C VAL A 468 -11.05 11.08 15.43
N PHE A 469 -9.77 10.86 15.74
CA PHE A 469 -9.21 9.53 15.97
C PHE A 469 -8.31 9.48 17.20
N ASN A 470 -8.62 8.55 18.12
CA ASN A 470 -7.79 8.28 19.28
C ASN A 470 -6.98 7.00 19.06
N ALA A 471 -5.69 7.16 18.80
CA ALA A 471 -4.78 6.05 18.49
C ALA A 471 -4.63 5.05 19.66
N GLU A 472 -4.52 5.55 20.89
CA GLU A 472 -4.38 4.70 22.08
C GLU A 472 -5.60 3.79 22.26
N LYS A 473 -6.79 4.38 22.21
CA LYS A 473 -8.07 3.67 22.31
C LYS A 473 -8.22 2.67 21.17
N PHE A 474 -7.82 3.03 19.95
CA PHE A 474 -7.86 2.13 18.79
C PHE A 474 -7.09 0.84 19.04
N TYR A 475 -5.81 0.90 19.46
CA TYR A 475 -5.01 -0.30 19.67
C TYR A 475 -5.54 -1.16 20.83
N ILE A 476 -6.00 -0.53 21.92
CA ILE A 476 -6.62 -1.23 23.05
C ILE A 476 -7.88 -2.00 22.58
N GLU A 477 -8.78 -1.33 21.87
CA GLU A 477 -10.00 -1.96 21.38
C GLU A 477 -9.73 -3.05 20.35
N LEU A 478 -8.77 -2.83 19.43
CA LEU A 478 -8.42 -3.78 18.39
C LEU A 478 -7.88 -5.08 19.01
N VAL A 479 -6.95 -5.00 19.96
CA VAL A 479 -6.39 -6.17 20.65
C VAL A 479 -7.47 -6.90 21.46
N ASN A 480 -8.28 -6.18 22.23
CA ASN A 480 -9.35 -6.80 23.01
C ASN A 480 -10.37 -7.51 22.12
N LYS A 481 -10.82 -6.87 21.03
CA LYS A 481 -11.73 -7.47 20.06
C LYS A 481 -11.08 -8.70 19.40
N PHE A 482 -9.80 -8.62 19.05
CA PHE A 482 -9.05 -9.73 18.46
C PHE A 482 -8.97 -10.93 19.41
N GLU A 483 -8.64 -10.74 20.69
CA GLU A 483 -8.53 -11.85 21.64
C GLU A 483 -9.87 -12.63 21.73
N SER A 484 -10.99 -11.93 21.91
CA SER A 484 -12.32 -12.59 21.99
C SER A 484 -12.71 -13.28 20.68
N ILE A 485 -12.46 -12.66 19.52
CA ILE A 485 -12.78 -13.23 18.20
C ILE A 485 -11.86 -14.42 17.88
N TYR A 486 -10.58 -14.34 18.24
CA TYR A 486 -9.61 -15.41 18.00
C TYR A 486 -9.87 -16.61 18.92
N GLU A 487 -10.22 -16.40 20.19
CA GLU A 487 -10.69 -17.48 21.08
C GLU A 487 -11.93 -18.18 20.51
N ALA A 488 -12.94 -17.42 20.05
CA ALA A 488 -14.12 -17.96 19.39
C ALA A 488 -13.76 -18.77 18.14
N THR A 489 -12.82 -18.27 17.33
CA THR A 489 -12.33 -18.96 16.13
C THR A 489 -11.63 -20.27 16.47
N LEU A 490 -10.74 -20.27 17.47
CA LEU A 490 -10.04 -21.45 17.94
C LEU A 490 -11.01 -22.51 18.47
N PHE A 491 -11.98 -22.08 19.29
CA PHE A 491 -13.05 -22.98 19.74
C PHE A 491 -13.77 -23.58 18.54
N GLY A 492 -14.21 -22.78 17.56
CA GLY A 492 -14.86 -23.28 16.35
C GLY A 492 -14.05 -24.33 15.57
N CYS A 493 -12.72 -24.22 15.58
CA CYS A 493 -11.82 -25.22 14.99
C CYS A 493 -11.57 -26.45 15.88
N GLY A 494 -12.23 -26.56 17.03
CA GLY A 494 -12.02 -27.63 18.02
C GLY A 494 -10.69 -27.53 18.76
N LYS A 495 -10.08 -26.34 18.81
CA LYS A 495 -8.83 -26.06 19.51
C LYS A 495 -9.12 -25.42 20.86
N GLU A 496 -8.27 -25.73 21.83
CA GLU A 496 -8.34 -25.14 23.16
C GLU A 496 -7.42 -23.91 23.25
N PRO A 497 -7.95 -22.69 23.48
CA PRO A 497 -7.15 -21.45 23.41
C PRO A 497 -5.92 -21.43 24.32
N HIS A 498 -6.00 -22.02 25.51
CA HIS A 498 -4.87 -22.12 26.45
C HIS A 498 -3.69 -22.95 25.91
N LYS A 499 -3.89 -23.75 24.85
CA LYS A 499 -2.83 -24.54 24.21
C LYS A 499 -2.21 -23.82 23.01
N ASP A 500 -2.90 -22.82 22.45
CA ASP A 500 -2.47 -22.10 21.25
C ASP A 500 -1.17 -21.32 21.46
N SER A 501 -0.30 -21.32 20.45
CA SER A 501 1.00 -20.66 20.54
C SER A 501 0.90 -19.14 20.58
N LEU A 502 0.02 -18.53 19.77
CA LEU A 502 -0.11 -17.08 19.72
C LEU A 502 -0.70 -16.54 21.02
N ILE A 503 -1.73 -17.21 21.57
CA ILE A 503 -2.28 -16.84 22.90
C ILE A 503 -1.20 -16.90 24.00
N LYS A 504 -0.34 -17.93 23.97
CA LYS A 504 0.78 -18.04 24.92
C LYS A 504 1.80 -16.91 24.74
N GLU A 505 2.18 -16.62 23.50
CA GLU A 505 3.11 -15.52 23.15
C GLU A 505 2.55 -14.17 23.63
N ILE A 506 1.26 -13.89 23.42
CA ILE A 506 0.60 -12.66 23.89
C ILE A 506 0.63 -12.57 25.42
N LYS A 507 0.28 -13.66 26.13
CA LYS A 507 0.31 -13.70 27.60
C LYS A 507 1.73 -13.52 28.15
N GLN A 508 2.71 -14.13 27.51
CA GLN A 508 4.12 -14.00 27.87
C GLN A 508 4.59 -12.57 27.68
N LEU A 509 4.35 -11.97 26.51
CA LEU A 509 4.70 -10.58 26.21
C LEU A 509 4.07 -9.62 27.22
N ARG A 510 2.77 -9.81 27.53
CA ARG A 510 2.05 -9.02 28.54
C ARG A 510 2.72 -9.10 29.91
N THR A 511 3.08 -10.31 30.34
CA THR A 511 3.75 -10.53 31.64
C THR A 511 5.13 -9.88 31.65
N THR A 512 5.93 -10.08 30.61
CA THR A 512 7.29 -9.54 30.49
C THR A 512 7.28 -8.01 30.54
N LEU A 513 6.43 -7.36 29.74
CA LEU A 513 6.37 -5.90 29.67
C LEU A 513 5.86 -5.27 30.98
N LEU A 514 4.87 -5.88 31.65
CA LEU A 514 4.37 -5.39 32.93
C LEU A 514 5.35 -5.61 34.10
N SER A 515 6.22 -6.62 34.00
CA SER A 515 7.27 -6.90 34.99
C SER A 515 8.55 -6.07 34.81
N GLY A 516 8.63 -5.26 33.75
CA GLY A 516 9.76 -4.41 33.44
C GLY A 516 10.04 -3.36 34.53
N ARG A 517 11.27 -2.85 34.57
CA ARG A 517 11.67 -1.78 35.52
C ARG A 517 11.02 -0.42 35.22
N GLU A 518 10.50 -0.24 34.01
CA GLU A 518 9.79 0.96 33.57
C GLU A 518 8.30 0.68 33.42
N HIS A 519 7.47 1.64 33.86
CA HIS A 519 6.03 1.54 33.75
C HIS A 519 5.58 1.75 32.30
N ILE A 520 5.20 0.68 31.61
CA ILE A 520 4.61 0.76 30.26
C ILE A 520 3.15 1.24 30.33
N SER A 521 2.74 2.13 29.44
CA SER A 521 1.33 2.53 29.34
C SER A 521 0.47 1.37 28.79
N THR A 522 -0.82 1.36 29.11
CA THR A 522 -1.75 0.37 28.54
C THR A 522 -1.81 0.45 27.01
N ALA A 523 -1.67 1.66 26.44
CA ALA A 523 -1.67 1.88 25.01
C ALA A 523 -0.42 1.27 24.34
N ASP A 524 0.77 1.53 24.88
CA ASP A 524 2.04 1.02 24.34
C ASP A 524 2.11 -0.50 24.44
N LEU A 525 1.62 -1.05 25.55
CA LEU A 525 1.48 -2.50 25.71
C LEU A 525 0.63 -3.11 24.61
N ASN A 526 -0.54 -2.53 24.32
CA ASN A 526 -1.43 -3.02 23.27
C ASN A 526 -0.85 -2.77 21.87
N ARG A 527 -0.07 -1.71 21.66
CA ARG A 527 0.65 -1.48 20.40
C ARG A 527 1.68 -2.56 20.11
N GLN A 528 2.42 -3.01 21.13
CA GLN A 528 3.37 -4.12 21.01
C GLN A 528 2.66 -5.47 20.78
N ILE A 529 1.56 -5.73 21.48
CA ILE A 529 0.74 -6.93 21.27
C ILE A 529 0.13 -6.95 19.86
N TYR A 530 -0.39 -5.81 19.40
CA TYR A 530 -0.87 -5.64 18.03
C TYR A 530 0.21 -5.98 17.00
N GLN A 531 1.44 -5.48 17.19
CA GLN A 531 2.54 -5.77 16.26
C GLN A 531 2.84 -7.27 16.21
N LEU A 532 2.90 -7.94 17.36
CA LEU A 532 3.07 -9.40 17.44
C LEU A 532 1.96 -10.15 16.68
N ILE A 533 0.69 -9.75 16.86
CA ILE A 533 -0.45 -10.35 16.16
C ILE A 533 -0.29 -10.16 14.65
N LYS A 534 0.02 -8.94 14.22
CA LYS A 534 0.18 -8.60 12.80
C LYS A 534 1.33 -9.39 12.16
N ASP A 535 2.48 -9.47 12.81
CA ASP A 535 3.63 -10.25 12.32
C ASP A 535 3.26 -11.74 12.18
N ARG A 536 2.50 -12.28 13.14
CA ARG A 536 2.03 -13.67 13.08
C ARG A 536 1.08 -13.89 11.90
N VAL A 537 0.15 -12.97 11.67
CA VAL A 537 -0.79 -13.02 10.54
C VAL A 537 -0.09 -12.90 9.20
N GLU A 538 0.85 -11.96 9.06
CA GLU A 538 1.60 -11.79 7.82
C GLU A 538 2.45 -13.03 7.48
N SER A 539 2.98 -13.71 8.50
CA SER A 539 3.74 -14.95 8.29
C SER A 539 2.91 -16.11 7.74
N ASN A 540 1.60 -16.12 7.99
CA ASN A 540 0.67 -17.08 7.44
C ASN A 540 -0.74 -16.47 7.24
N LEU A 541 -0.98 -15.94 6.05
CA LEU A 541 -2.25 -15.32 5.67
C LEU A 541 -3.44 -16.30 5.64
N ASP A 542 -3.19 -17.61 5.70
CA ASP A 542 -4.24 -18.64 5.70
C ASP A 542 -4.51 -19.23 7.09
N SER A 543 -4.00 -18.58 8.15
CA SER A 543 -4.14 -19.05 9.53
C SER A 543 -5.47 -18.64 10.17
N GLU A 544 -5.83 -19.31 11.27
CA GLU A 544 -6.97 -18.91 12.12
C GLU A 544 -6.79 -17.49 12.68
N ALA A 545 -5.55 -17.09 12.96
CA ALA A 545 -5.22 -15.73 13.39
C ALA A 545 -5.49 -14.72 12.26
N ALA A 546 -5.17 -15.06 11.01
CA ALA A 546 -5.42 -14.20 9.86
C ALA A 546 -6.93 -13.99 9.63
N PHE A 547 -7.70 -15.08 9.72
CA PHE A 547 -9.17 -15.01 9.69
C PHE A 547 -9.71 -14.13 10.82
N ALA A 548 -9.30 -14.40 12.07
CA ALA A 548 -9.77 -13.67 13.24
C ALA A 548 -9.42 -12.17 13.18
N LEU A 549 -8.19 -11.83 12.75
CA LEU A 549 -7.77 -10.43 12.60
C LEU A 549 -8.60 -9.72 11.52
N SER A 550 -8.87 -10.38 10.40
CA SER A 550 -9.72 -9.81 9.36
C SER A 550 -11.13 -9.52 9.87
N ARG A 551 -11.76 -10.47 10.57
CA ARG A 551 -13.08 -10.25 11.20
C ARG A 551 -13.05 -9.15 12.25
N THR A 552 -11.97 -9.06 13.01
CA THR A 552 -11.79 -8.01 14.02
C THR A 552 -11.79 -6.62 13.37
N VAL A 553 -11.02 -6.43 12.29
CA VAL A 553 -10.96 -5.15 11.57
C VAL A 553 -12.31 -4.81 10.93
N GLU A 554 -12.96 -5.78 10.29
CA GLU A 554 -14.27 -5.56 9.67
C GLU A 554 -15.35 -5.21 10.70
N PHE A 555 -15.41 -5.94 11.82
CA PHE A 555 -16.37 -5.68 12.89
C PHE A 555 -16.10 -4.34 13.57
N HIS A 556 -14.83 -4.02 13.86
CA HIS A 556 -14.44 -2.72 14.42
C HIS A 556 -14.90 -1.56 13.53
N ASN A 557 -14.78 -1.71 12.22
CA ASN A 557 -15.19 -0.70 11.23
C ASN A 557 -16.66 -0.80 10.80
N LYS A 558 -17.46 -1.64 11.46
CA LYS A 558 -18.89 -1.87 11.15
C LYS A 558 -19.14 -2.30 9.70
N LEU A 559 -18.18 -2.98 9.09
CA LEU A 559 -18.32 -3.59 7.76
C LEU A 559 -19.08 -4.91 7.81
N ILE A 560 -19.13 -5.54 8.99
CA ILE A 560 -19.98 -6.69 9.31
C ILE A 560 -20.67 -6.43 10.65
N ASN A 561 -21.85 -7.01 10.83
CA ASN A 561 -22.61 -6.95 12.09
C ASN A 561 -22.36 -8.21 12.94
N SER A 562 -22.97 -8.26 14.13
CA SER A 562 -22.81 -9.36 15.09
C SER A 562 -23.34 -10.70 14.57
N GLU A 563 -24.43 -10.71 13.79
CA GLU A 563 -24.98 -11.92 13.16
C GLU A 563 -23.98 -12.51 12.17
N THR A 564 -23.45 -11.66 11.28
CA THR A 564 -22.51 -12.07 10.25
C THR A 564 -21.20 -12.55 10.88
N LEU A 565 -20.72 -11.87 11.92
CA LEU A 565 -19.55 -12.30 12.68
C LEU A 565 -19.76 -13.70 13.29
N PHE A 566 -20.90 -13.94 13.94
CA PHE A 566 -21.21 -15.23 14.56
C PHE A 566 -21.26 -16.34 13.52
N LYS A 567 -21.98 -16.09 12.43
CA LYS A 567 -22.14 -17.03 11.31
C LYS A 567 -20.82 -17.39 10.66
N GLU A 568 -20.00 -16.39 10.32
CA GLU A 568 -18.73 -16.64 9.64
C GLU A 568 -17.72 -17.40 10.51
N ILE A 569 -17.67 -17.13 11.83
CA ILE A 569 -16.83 -17.89 12.76
C ILE A 569 -17.29 -19.35 12.83
N TYR A 570 -18.61 -19.58 12.89
CA TYR A 570 -19.16 -20.93 12.93
C TYR A 570 -18.88 -21.69 11.61
N GLU A 571 -19.06 -21.05 10.46
CA GLU A 571 -18.74 -21.61 9.14
C GLU A 571 -17.25 -21.93 8.98
N PHE A 572 -16.39 -21.01 9.43
CA PHE A 572 -14.95 -21.20 9.38
C PHE A 572 -14.52 -22.39 10.24
N GLY A 573 -15.04 -22.47 11.47
CA GLY A 573 -14.86 -23.60 12.37
C GLY A 573 -15.32 -24.91 11.76
N PHE A 574 -16.49 -24.94 11.10
CA PHE A 574 -16.99 -26.14 10.40
C PHE A 574 -16.04 -26.63 9.30
N LYS A 575 -15.45 -25.72 8.54
CA LYS A 575 -14.54 -26.05 7.43
C LYS A 575 -13.17 -26.53 7.91
N HIS A 576 -12.67 -26.01 9.03
CA HIS A 576 -11.29 -26.22 9.51
C HIS A 576 -11.19 -27.02 10.81
N GLY A 577 -12.31 -27.36 11.41
CA GLY A 577 -12.39 -28.17 12.62
C GLY A 577 -12.10 -29.64 12.36
N ASN A 578 -11.90 -30.37 13.45
CA ASN A 578 -11.66 -31.82 13.40
C ASN A 578 -12.90 -32.52 12.81
N ARG A 579 -12.75 -33.50 11.91
CA ARG A 579 -13.86 -34.21 11.23
C ARG A 579 -14.85 -34.91 12.18
N PHE A 580 -14.48 -35.03 13.46
CA PHE A 580 -15.28 -35.63 14.54
C PHE A 580 -15.94 -34.59 15.45
N ALA A 581 -15.69 -33.29 15.25
CA ALA A 581 -16.40 -32.24 15.96
C ALA A 581 -17.87 -32.25 15.50
N VAL A 582 -18.75 -32.69 16.40
CA VAL A 582 -20.19 -32.71 16.13
C VAL A 582 -20.71 -31.28 16.25
N PHE A 583 -20.97 -30.65 15.11
CA PHE A 583 -21.65 -29.36 15.06
C PHE A 583 -23.14 -29.61 15.33
N ASN A 584 -23.63 -29.09 16.46
CA ASN A 584 -25.05 -29.13 16.80
C ASN A 584 -25.67 -27.77 16.54
N ILE A 585 -26.75 -27.75 15.76
CA ILE A 585 -27.60 -26.58 15.58
C ILE A 585 -29.03 -27.00 15.90
N ALA A 586 -29.71 -26.28 16.80
CA ALA A 586 -31.10 -26.56 17.21
C ALA A 586 -31.36 -28.04 17.62
N GLY A 587 -30.35 -28.73 18.18
CA GLY A 587 -30.45 -30.13 18.61
C GLY A 587 -30.16 -31.19 17.53
N GLU A 588 -29.91 -30.79 16.28
CA GLU A 588 -29.56 -31.70 15.19
C GLU A 588 -28.04 -31.75 14.93
N LYS A 589 -27.51 -32.96 14.71
CA LYS A 589 -26.11 -33.16 14.34
C LYS A 589 -25.90 -32.83 12.87
N ILE A 590 -25.09 -31.81 12.58
CA ILE A 590 -24.72 -31.42 11.23
C ILE A 590 -23.40 -32.08 10.84
N LEU A 591 -23.45 -32.93 9.82
CA LEU A 591 -22.30 -33.70 9.30
C LEU A 591 -21.83 -33.23 7.92
N LYS A 592 -22.58 -32.34 7.25
CA LYS A 592 -22.29 -31.86 5.89
C LYS A 592 -22.38 -30.34 5.80
N SER A 593 -21.47 -29.73 5.03
CA SER A 593 -21.45 -28.26 4.85
C SER A 593 -22.68 -27.74 4.12
N THR A 594 -23.26 -28.53 3.20
CA THR A 594 -24.46 -28.16 2.44
C THR A 594 -25.66 -27.99 3.37
N THR A 595 -25.87 -28.94 4.28
CA THR A 595 -26.92 -28.87 5.31
C THR A 595 -26.71 -27.68 6.24
N LEU A 596 -25.45 -27.39 6.63
CA LEU A 596 -25.14 -26.21 7.42
C LEU A 596 -25.52 -24.91 6.70
N HIS A 597 -25.13 -24.77 5.43
CA HIS A 597 -25.41 -23.57 4.63
C HIS A 597 -26.91 -23.42 4.37
N GLU A 598 -27.63 -24.51 4.12
CA GLU A 598 -29.09 -24.49 3.96
C GLU A 598 -29.78 -23.99 5.24
N THR A 599 -29.41 -24.51 6.42
CA THR A 599 -30.00 -24.08 7.70
C THR A 599 -29.74 -22.59 7.98
N MET A 600 -28.50 -22.12 7.79
CA MET A 600 -28.11 -20.72 8.03
C MET A 600 -28.52 -19.76 6.90
N ARG A 601 -29.14 -20.27 5.82
CA ARG A 601 -29.74 -19.44 4.78
C ARG A 601 -31.12 -18.93 5.19
N TYR A 602 -31.85 -19.70 5.99
CA TYR A 602 -33.23 -19.42 6.36
C TYR A 602 -33.43 -19.02 7.82
N LYS A 603 -32.42 -19.20 8.67
CA LYS A 603 -32.45 -18.77 10.07
C LYS A 603 -31.16 -18.07 10.49
N ASN A 604 -31.33 -17.01 11.26
CA ASN A 604 -30.28 -16.26 11.92
C ASN A 604 -29.57 -17.13 12.98
N MET A 605 -28.26 -16.99 13.14
CA MET A 605 -27.48 -17.72 14.14
C MET A 605 -27.93 -17.49 15.59
N PHE A 606 -28.40 -16.30 15.94
CA PHE A 606 -28.98 -16.01 17.26
C PHE A 606 -30.29 -16.75 17.49
N ALA A 607 -31.14 -16.88 16.45
CA ALA A 607 -32.35 -17.67 16.51
C ALA A 607 -32.05 -19.16 16.67
N LEU A 608 -31.10 -19.67 15.89
CA LEU A 608 -30.60 -21.04 15.98
C LEU A 608 -29.99 -21.34 17.35
N TYR A 609 -29.28 -20.38 17.93
CA TYR A 609 -28.71 -20.47 19.26
C TYR A 609 -29.80 -20.48 20.35
N ALA A 610 -30.84 -19.65 20.21
CA ALA A 610 -31.97 -19.59 21.12
C ALA A 610 -32.81 -20.89 21.15
N GLU A 611 -32.80 -21.66 20.05
CA GLU A 611 -33.50 -22.94 19.90
C GLU A 611 -32.79 -24.14 20.52
N LEU A 612 -31.59 -23.97 21.08
CA LEU A 612 -30.85 -25.10 21.67
C LEU A 612 -31.63 -25.72 22.84
N PRO A 613 -31.85 -27.06 22.84
CA PRO A 613 -32.69 -27.74 23.84
C PRO A 613 -32.20 -27.57 25.29
N SER A 614 -30.88 -27.46 25.47
CA SER A 614 -30.23 -27.19 26.75
C SER A 614 -28.89 -26.50 26.53
N ARG A 615 -28.57 -25.51 27.37
CA ARG A 615 -27.24 -24.89 27.42
C ARG A 615 -26.27 -25.85 28.08
N ASN A 616 -25.11 -26.03 27.48
CA ASN A 616 -24.06 -26.89 28.00
C ASN A 616 -22.71 -26.30 27.59
N ASP A 617 -21.92 -25.83 28.56
CA ASP A 617 -20.62 -25.17 28.32
C ASP A 617 -19.59 -26.06 27.57
N ASN A 618 -19.89 -27.35 27.36
CA ASN A 618 -19.12 -28.24 26.51
C ASN A 618 -19.54 -28.23 25.03
N LEU A 619 -20.67 -27.62 24.67
CA LEU A 619 -21.09 -27.44 23.29
C LEU A 619 -20.22 -26.36 22.62
N LEU A 620 -19.77 -26.67 21.41
CA LEU A 620 -18.96 -25.78 20.59
C LEU A 620 -19.59 -24.39 20.41
N VAL A 621 -20.88 -24.37 20.10
CA VAL A 621 -21.65 -23.15 19.87
C VAL A 621 -21.77 -22.28 21.12
N ASP A 622 -21.89 -22.89 22.30
CA ASP A 622 -21.94 -22.18 23.59
C ASP A 622 -20.60 -21.51 23.88
N ARG A 623 -19.47 -22.19 23.62
CA ARG A 623 -18.13 -21.62 23.81
C ARG A 623 -17.83 -20.48 22.83
N ILE A 624 -18.23 -20.62 21.57
CA ILE A 624 -18.13 -19.54 20.57
C ILE A 624 -18.95 -18.33 21.04
N PHE A 625 -20.23 -18.55 21.38
CA PHE A 625 -21.14 -17.49 21.82
C PHE A 625 -20.62 -16.79 23.09
N ALA A 626 -20.13 -17.54 24.08
CA ALA A 626 -19.57 -16.99 25.31
C ALA A 626 -18.34 -16.11 25.05
N SER A 627 -17.47 -16.53 24.13
CA SER A 627 -16.28 -15.75 23.75
C SER A 627 -16.68 -14.44 23.05
N LEU A 628 -17.62 -14.51 22.10
CA LEU A 628 -18.11 -13.33 21.38
C LEU A 628 -18.94 -12.38 22.28
N SER A 629 -19.62 -12.91 23.30
CA SER A 629 -20.38 -12.11 24.27
C SER A 629 -19.51 -11.22 25.16
N GLN A 630 -18.19 -11.36 25.11
CA GLN A 630 -17.27 -10.40 25.73
C GLN A 630 -17.20 -9.07 24.95
N LEU A 631 -17.62 -9.07 23.69
CA LEU A 631 -17.72 -7.87 22.86
C LEU A 631 -19.03 -7.13 23.21
N PRO A 632 -18.99 -5.87 23.66
CA PRO A 632 -20.19 -5.15 24.10
C PRO A 632 -21.30 -5.07 23.03
N ASP A 633 -20.92 -4.73 21.80
CA ASP A 633 -21.86 -4.61 20.68
C ASP A 633 -22.53 -5.95 20.36
N PHE A 634 -21.74 -7.04 20.36
CA PHE A 634 -22.26 -8.39 20.13
C PHE A 634 -23.24 -8.82 21.22
N PHE A 635 -22.88 -8.58 22.48
CA PHE A 635 -23.73 -8.93 23.63
C PHE A 635 -25.09 -8.22 23.54
N HIS A 636 -25.08 -6.93 23.18
CA HIS A 636 -26.30 -6.15 23.04
C HIS A 636 -27.18 -6.65 21.89
N ASP A 637 -26.59 -6.88 20.71
CA ASP A 637 -27.30 -7.40 19.54
C ASP A 637 -27.91 -8.79 19.84
N ALA A 638 -27.10 -9.68 20.42
CA ALA A 638 -27.52 -11.02 20.79
C ALA A 638 -28.68 -11.01 21.80
N ALA A 639 -28.61 -10.16 22.84
CA ALA A 639 -29.68 -10.05 23.83
C ALA A 639 -30.99 -9.58 23.20
N THR A 640 -30.92 -8.61 22.29
CA THR A 640 -32.08 -8.05 21.59
C THR A 640 -32.73 -9.09 20.68
N GLU A 641 -31.94 -9.77 19.85
CA GLU A 641 -32.48 -10.74 18.90
C GLU A 641 -33.02 -12.01 19.57
N ILE A 642 -32.32 -12.53 20.59
CA ILE A 642 -32.80 -13.70 21.35
C ILE A 642 -34.11 -13.37 22.08
N ALA A 643 -34.29 -12.13 22.56
CA ALA A 643 -35.54 -11.69 23.16
C ALA A 643 -36.68 -11.61 22.14
N ASN A 644 -36.42 -11.03 20.96
CA ASN A 644 -37.39 -10.94 19.87
C ASN A 644 -37.86 -12.33 19.39
N GLU A 645 -36.95 -13.28 19.25
CA GLU A 645 -37.28 -14.67 18.89
C GLU A 645 -38.18 -15.34 19.92
N LYS A 646 -37.89 -15.16 21.22
CA LYS A 646 -38.74 -15.69 22.31
C LYS A 646 -40.13 -15.05 22.34
N LEU A 647 -40.26 -13.79 21.92
CA LEU A 647 -41.55 -13.10 21.80
C LEU A 647 -42.34 -13.59 20.58
N SER A 648 -41.68 -13.85 19.45
CA SER A 648 -42.35 -14.32 18.22
C SER A 648 -42.96 -15.73 18.32
N LYS A 649 -42.52 -16.53 19.31
CA LYS A 649 -43.00 -17.89 19.59
C LYS A 649 -44.08 -17.96 20.67
N LYS A 650 -44.41 -16.85 21.31
CA LYS A 650 -45.53 -16.71 22.25
C LYS A 650 -46.71 -16.09 21.52
#